data_AF-A0A8H4B9W7-F1
#
_entry.id   AF-A0A8H4B9W7-F1
#
_cell.length_a   1.000
_cell.length_b   1.000
_cell.length_c   1.000
_cell.angle_alpha   90.00
_cell.angle_beta   90.00
_cell.angle_gamma   90.00
#
_symmetry.space_group_name_H-M   'P 1'
#
loop_
_entity.id
_entity.type
_entity.pdbx_description
1 polymer ?
#
loop_
_entity_poly.entity_id
_entity_poly.type
_entity_poly.pdbx_seq_one_letter_code
_entity_poly.pdbx_strand_id
1 'polypeptide(L)'
;MTVYTLLEEQAVQQKPAYKKWCLAGISLTAVAVAGYFIFTYQHIESDQDAVPEVNTTIPARSINFTVPTQEQLYFVDLDKYAIEDNLMQAFQKNTADHIKQITIDKLLQLHYKNQTAVAWQDRWLSQTTSTDKTTFSCDNQPLPYPILRHLAKEYFPVQNADSFYDDNDDTGFNYTSPTLILPFAKQPKLVQGQELCIRIVVPYRNVGKDDIHRLLYRPYPQNNAQLSSPWWDTMMTTLTDKATNASIPIHMQPWREHRNLRQRARELNHVNNQIPEWTRLREDELYERERMHIYEAQINLPHPGAWELSSLLEFVEARYNFEYGPVSPYSPIQIPVFPTGLEYINITSNAPKEKTQPVGDQEILEQHLALPLCKGLNNPGRWLPFPKNNSSSSGEAALAQVAGLTRDGKYWAPYACRLRHLSYEQFNRCASKKYGRGINLYGDSNIRRSIKKFLSHGQWCKNWDQHITSPLLPDNEKPVINTSYMVRRDEPAAAAATVAVDDGSYVSPKDYRYTEESQTRSCYCEDFSENHWNRAWFDPMARRFDLVYSNNETESKALGITEWDDKPANGSTVMPVHNDSFRVSSYKWDGLTYLNIPNWDQAVPTSPRDVDVAIFSLGNWDAAFAELEPFLKDVDRLIRQIKEFYDLTKTKVIYRTAQYYCCRIDVSGRTRQVSGPRMDSFEQEVQTRFKNELKADIWDTYTLGESRTWDEKIIGITCPSNHVPADQVDIENQILMNGLCNL
;
A
#
# COMPACT_ATOMS: atom_id res chain seq x y z
N MET A 1 69.50 -4.29 10.07
CA MET A 1 70.60 -3.45 10.57
C MET A 1 70.26 -3.01 11.99
N THR A 2 71.23 -3.16 12.90
CA THR A 2 71.37 -2.47 14.22
C THR A 2 70.19 -2.64 15.19
N VAL A 3 70.20 -3.53 16.19
CA VAL A 3 71.22 -3.85 17.22
C VAL A 3 71.78 -2.60 17.89
N TYR A 4 71.34 -2.34 19.13
CA TYR A 4 72.18 -1.82 20.21
C TYR A 4 71.70 -2.39 21.56
N THR A 5 72.56 -3.23 22.12
CA THR A 5 72.67 -3.65 23.52
C THR A 5 73.81 -2.87 24.17
N LEU A 6 73.69 -2.49 25.45
CA LEU A 6 74.74 -2.40 26.50
C LEU A 6 74.04 -1.88 27.78
N LEU A 7 73.88 -2.71 28.83
CA LEU A 7 74.80 -2.91 30.00
C LEU A 7 74.77 -1.68 30.94
N GLU A 8 74.73 -1.73 32.27
CA GLU A 8 74.91 -2.72 33.36
C GLU A 8 74.44 -1.95 34.64
N GLU A 9 73.86 -2.54 35.69
CA GLU A 9 74.60 -2.81 36.94
C GLU A 9 73.71 -3.56 37.94
N GLN A 10 74.31 -4.54 38.60
CA GLN A 10 73.75 -5.33 39.69
C GLN A 10 73.78 -4.55 41.01
N ALA A 11 72.64 -4.45 41.69
CA ALA A 11 72.59 -4.20 43.12
C ALA A 11 71.80 -5.33 43.80
N VAL A 12 72.55 -6.14 44.57
CA VAL A 12 72.03 -7.18 45.45
C VAL A 12 71.23 -6.50 46.56
N GLN A 13 69.90 -6.65 46.55
CA GLN A 13 69.05 -6.34 47.70
C GLN A 13 68.29 -7.58 48.16
N GLN A 14 68.40 -7.83 49.45
CA GLN A 14 67.84 -8.95 50.18
C GLN A 14 66.32 -9.04 49.95
N LYS A 15 65.85 -10.22 49.54
CA LYS A 15 64.42 -10.52 49.39
C LYS A 15 63.72 -10.41 50.75
N PRO A 16 62.81 -9.45 50.99
CA PRO A 16 61.84 -9.59 52.08
C PRO A 16 60.88 -10.72 51.71
N ALA A 17 60.34 -11.40 52.71
CA ALA A 17 59.50 -12.59 52.58
C ALA A 17 58.30 -12.38 51.61
N TYR A 18 58.51 -12.68 50.32
CA TYR A 18 57.53 -12.56 49.23
C TYR A 18 56.22 -13.30 49.53
N LYS A 19 56.29 -14.42 50.28
CA LYS A 19 55.10 -15.16 50.73
C LYS A 19 54.17 -14.35 51.64
N LYS A 20 54.68 -13.46 52.49
CA LYS A 20 53.84 -12.65 53.39
C LYS A 20 53.17 -11.49 52.64
N TRP A 21 53.84 -10.91 51.65
CA TRP A 21 53.27 -9.86 50.80
C TRP A 21 52.28 -10.40 49.76
N CYS A 22 52.47 -11.61 49.22
CA CYS A 22 51.45 -12.24 48.39
C CYS A 22 50.18 -12.58 49.17
N LEU A 23 50.30 -13.09 50.40
CA LEU A 23 49.13 -13.34 51.25
C LEU A 23 48.43 -12.04 51.62
N ALA A 24 49.17 -11.00 52.03
CA ALA A 24 48.59 -9.69 52.31
C ALA A 24 47.93 -9.07 51.06
N GLY A 25 48.54 -9.20 49.88
CA GLY A 25 48.00 -8.72 48.61
C GLY A 25 46.71 -9.44 48.21
N ILE A 26 46.67 -10.78 48.34
CA ILE A 26 45.45 -11.56 48.07
C ILE A 26 44.35 -11.21 49.07
N SER A 27 44.67 -11.04 50.35
CA SER A 27 43.69 -10.61 51.37
C SER A 27 43.16 -9.20 51.12
N LEU A 28 44.02 -8.24 50.76
CA LEU A 28 43.61 -6.88 50.39
C LEU A 28 42.75 -6.86 49.13
N THR A 29 43.08 -7.69 48.14
CA THR A 29 42.29 -7.80 46.90
C THR A 29 40.93 -8.44 47.19
N ALA A 30 40.89 -9.48 48.02
CA ALA A 30 39.64 -10.12 48.44
C ALA A 30 38.75 -9.16 49.26
N VAL A 31 39.34 -8.35 50.14
CA VAL A 31 38.61 -7.32 50.91
C VAL A 31 38.15 -6.19 50.00
N ALA A 32 38.94 -5.77 49.00
CA ALA A 32 38.53 -4.75 48.04
C ALA A 32 37.40 -5.26 47.12
N VAL A 33 37.46 -6.51 46.69
CA VAL A 33 36.41 -7.15 45.88
C VAL A 33 35.15 -7.36 46.72
N ALA A 34 35.27 -7.84 47.97
CA ALA A 34 34.14 -7.95 48.88
C ALA A 34 33.54 -6.57 49.23
N GLY A 35 34.38 -5.56 49.44
CA GLY A 35 33.94 -4.18 49.66
C GLY A 35 33.24 -3.59 48.43
N TYR A 36 33.72 -3.89 47.22
CA TYR A 36 33.05 -3.52 45.97
C TYR A 36 31.71 -4.24 45.82
N PHE A 37 31.63 -5.54 46.14
CA PHE A 37 30.37 -6.28 46.14
C PHE A 37 29.39 -5.79 47.21
N ILE A 38 29.85 -5.43 48.41
CA ILE A 38 28.99 -4.85 49.46
C ILE A 38 28.52 -3.45 49.05
N PHE A 39 29.41 -2.62 48.50
CA PHE A 39 29.07 -1.28 48.03
C PHE A 39 28.07 -1.33 46.87
N THR A 40 28.31 -2.19 45.87
CA THR A 40 27.37 -2.39 44.76
C THR A 40 26.07 -3.02 45.24
N TYR A 41 26.08 -3.99 46.15
CA TYR A 41 24.85 -4.55 46.72
C TYR A 41 24.04 -3.49 47.49
N GLN A 42 24.70 -2.65 48.30
CA GLN A 42 24.05 -1.56 49.04
C GLN A 42 23.54 -0.43 48.14
N HIS A 43 24.21 -0.11 47.03
CA HIS A 43 23.69 0.84 46.04
C HIS A 43 22.56 0.24 45.19
N ILE A 44 22.64 -1.04 44.84
CA ILE A 44 21.59 -1.74 44.09
C ILE A 44 20.29 -1.82 44.91
N GLU A 45 20.35 -2.03 46.23
CA GLU A 45 19.16 -1.96 47.10
C GLU A 45 18.63 -0.52 47.30
N SER A 46 19.49 0.50 47.17
CA SER A 46 19.09 1.91 47.32
C SER A 46 18.41 2.48 46.07
N ASP A 47 18.83 2.06 44.88
CA ASP A 47 18.28 2.57 43.62
C ASP A 47 17.04 1.80 43.13
N GLN A 48 16.74 0.62 43.70
CA GLN A 48 15.74 -0.29 43.14
C GLN A 48 14.27 0.04 43.41
N ASP A 49 13.92 0.97 44.30
CA ASP A 49 12.51 1.25 44.60
C ASP A 49 12.30 2.73 44.99
N ALA A 50 12.72 3.68 44.14
CA ALA A 50 12.29 5.08 44.26
C ALA A 50 10.79 5.20 43.89
N VAL A 51 9.94 4.77 44.81
CA VAL A 51 8.48 4.92 44.72
C VAL A 51 8.15 6.42 44.69
N PRO A 52 7.18 6.87 43.86
CA PRO A 52 6.67 8.24 43.88
C PRO A 52 6.44 8.74 45.31
N GLU A 53 6.92 9.95 45.61
CA GLU A 53 7.01 10.44 46.98
C GLU A 53 5.64 10.59 47.65
N VAL A 54 5.47 9.96 48.81
CA VAL A 54 4.33 10.20 49.72
C VAL A 54 4.72 11.39 50.62
N ASN A 55 4.58 12.63 50.13
CA ASN A 55 5.08 13.82 50.84
C ASN A 55 4.10 15.01 50.86
N THR A 56 4.26 15.90 51.85
CA THR A 56 3.29 16.97 52.21
C THR A 56 3.23 18.17 51.26
N THR A 57 4.15 18.28 50.29
CA THR A 57 4.22 19.40 49.32
C THR A 57 4.19 18.87 47.90
N ILE A 58 3.07 19.09 47.21
CA ILE A 58 2.86 18.70 45.80
C ILE A 58 3.62 19.69 44.91
N PRO A 59 4.48 19.23 43.98
CA PRO A 59 5.16 20.08 42.99
C PRO A 59 4.15 20.89 42.16
N ALA A 60 4.58 22.05 41.67
CA ALA A 60 3.71 22.90 40.86
C ALA A 60 3.27 22.23 39.54
N ARG A 61 4.10 21.33 39.01
CA ARG A 61 3.86 20.57 37.78
C ARG A 61 3.76 19.08 38.12
N SER A 62 2.56 18.62 38.42
CA SER A 62 2.35 17.23 38.81
C SER A 62 1.04 16.62 38.28
N ILE A 63 1.02 15.29 38.16
CA ILE A 63 -0.21 14.51 37.93
C ILE A 63 -0.62 13.87 39.25
N ASN A 64 -1.74 14.31 39.82
CA ASN A 64 -2.20 13.85 41.14
C ASN A 64 -3.21 12.71 41.02
N PHE A 65 -3.09 11.69 41.86
CA PHE A 65 -4.00 10.53 41.86
C PHE A 65 -4.02 9.76 43.17
N THR A 66 -5.04 8.93 43.35
CA THR A 66 -5.11 7.94 44.42
C THR A 66 -5.00 6.54 43.82
N VAL A 67 -4.34 5.63 44.54
CA VAL A 67 -4.28 4.20 44.17
C VAL A 67 -5.55 3.54 44.72
N PRO A 68 -6.30 2.72 43.97
CA PRO A 68 -7.61 2.21 44.41
C PRO A 68 -7.66 1.49 45.76
N THR A 69 -6.54 0.97 46.24
CA THR A 69 -6.41 0.26 47.52
C THR A 69 -5.83 1.12 48.65
N GLN A 70 -5.61 2.42 48.42
CA GLN A 70 -4.89 3.30 49.35
C GLN A 70 -5.54 4.69 49.39
N GLU A 71 -5.70 5.23 50.60
CA GLU A 71 -6.27 6.58 50.79
C GLU A 71 -5.25 7.71 50.55
N GLN A 72 -3.97 7.37 50.47
CA GLN A 72 -2.89 8.34 50.26
C GLN A 72 -2.94 8.93 48.85
N LEU A 73 -2.74 10.25 48.78
CA LEU A 73 -2.58 10.96 47.52
C LEU A 73 -1.14 10.77 47.02
N TYR A 74 -1.01 10.28 45.80
CA TYR A 74 0.24 10.17 45.06
C TYR A 74 0.32 11.24 43.98
N PHE A 75 1.53 11.55 43.54
CA PHE A 75 1.75 12.42 42.40
C PHE A 75 2.93 11.96 41.53
N VAL A 76 2.85 12.25 40.23
CA VAL A 76 3.99 12.19 39.31
C VAL A 76 4.60 13.58 39.23
N ASP A 77 5.86 13.73 39.67
CA ASP A 77 6.62 14.98 39.54
C ASP A 77 7.14 15.15 38.10
N LEU A 78 6.53 16.05 37.34
CA LEU A 78 6.88 16.26 35.93
C LEU A 78 8.25 16.92 35.76
N ASP A 79 8.77 17.61 36.77
CA ASP A 79 10.11 18.18 36.73
C ASP A 79 11.18 17.08 36.94
N LYS A 80 10.82 15.99 37.63
CA LYS A 80 11.64 14.78 37.79
C LYS A 80 11.58 13.85 36.56
N TYR A 81 10.43 13.80 35.92
CA TYR A 81 10.11 12.89 34.81
C TYR A 81 9.94 13.66 33.49
N ALA A 82 11.05 14.18 32.97
CA ALA A 82 11.06 15.04 31.79
C ALA A 82 10.45 14.38 30.54
N ILE A 83 10.58 13.07 30.35
CA ILE A 83 9.95 12.37 29.20
C ILE A 83 8.42 12.46 29.33
N GLU A 84 7.88 12.13 30.50
CA GLU A 84 6.45 12.17 30.80
C GLU A 84 5.88 13.60 30.67
N ASP A 85 6.64 14.61 31.11
CA ASP A 85 6.31 16.02 30.91
C ASP A 85 6.23 16.41 29.43
N ASN A 86 7.22 15.99 28.64
CA ASN A 86 7.24 16.23 27.20
C ASN A 86 6.11 15.49 26.47
N LEU A 87 5.76 14.27 26.92
CA LEU A 87 4.59 13.55 26.42
C LEU A 87 3.30 14.33 26.68
N MET A 88 3.11 14.87 27.88
CA MET A 88 1.93 15.69 28.19
C MET A 88 1.86 16.97 27.34
N GLN A 89 3.00 17.60 27.08
CA GLN A 89 3.06 18.81 26.27
C GLN A 89 2.82 18.51 24.79
N ALA A 90 3.38 17.41 24.27
CA ALA A 90 3.21 16.99 22.88
C ALA A 90 1.81 16.43 22.60
N PHE A 91 1.23 15.70 23.55
CA PHE A 91 -0.04 15.01 23.40
C PHE A 91 -1.00 15.45 24.51
N GLN A 92 -1.94 16.34 24.18
CA GLN A 92 -2.81 16.95 25.20
C GLN A 92 -4.01 16.08 25.59
N LYS A 93 -4.46 15.18 24.71
CA LYS A 93 -5.68 14.37 24.93
C LYS A 93 -5.35 13.08 25.68
N ASN A 94 -5.90 12.90 26.88
CA ASN A 94 -5.86 11.69 27.70
C ASN A 94 -4.45 11.22 28.14
N THR A 95 -3.36 11.91 27.80
CA THR A 95 -1.99 11.48 28.16
C THR A 95 -1.76 11.47 29.66
N ALA A 96 -2.28 12.46 30.38
CA ALA A 96 -2.20 12.51 31.84
C ALA A 96 -2.90 11.30 32.49
N ASP A 97 -4.07 10.90 31.96
CA ASP A 97 -4.80 9.73 32.44
C ASP A 97 -4.05 8.43 32.15
N HIS A 98 -3.39 8.31 30.99
CA HIS A 98 -2.53 7.16 30.69
C HIS A 98 -1.34 7.10 31.66
N ILE A 99 -0.57 8.17 31.80
CA ILE A 99 0.59 8.20 32.70
C ILE A 99 0.14 7.84 34.12
N LYS A 100 -0.97 8.43 34.59
CA LYS A 100 -1.59 8.11 35.88
C LYS A 100 -1.90 6.62 36.02
N GLN A 101 -2.60 6.03 35.04
CA GLN A 101 -2.99 4.62 35.09
C GLN A 101 -1.76 3.69 35.16
N ILE A 102 -0.75 3.94 34.33
CA ILE A 102 0.51 3.19 34.35
C ILE A 102 1.25 3.32 35.68
N THR A 103 1.26 4.52 36.26
CA THR A 103 1.87 4.76 37.56
C THR A 103 1.18 3.95 38.65
N ILE A 104 -0.16 3.97 38.66
CA ILE A 104 -0.98 3.16 39.58
C ILE A 104 -0.65 1.67 39.40
N ASP A 105 -0.59 1.17 38.17
CA ASP A 105 -0.35 -0.25 37.90
C ASP A 105 1.06 -0.69 38.34
N LYS A 106 2.08 0.15 38.11
CA LYS A 106 3.44 -0.09 38.62
C LYS A 106 3.50 -0.10 40.14
N LEU A 107 2.84 0.86 40.79
CA LEU A 107 2.75 0.94 42.25
C LEU A 107 2.09 -0.29 42.85
N LEU A 108 0.98 -0.74 42.27
CA LEU A 108 0.30 -1.97 42.69
C LEU A 108 1.22 -3.19 42.53
N GLN A 109 1.98 -3.28 41.43
CA GLN A 109 2.92 -4.39 41.23
C GLN A 109 4.05 -4.41 42.27
N LEU A 110 4.63 -3.25 42.59
CA LEU A 110 5.64 -3.14 43.64
C LEU A 110 5.07 -3.52 45.01
N HIS A 111 3.80 -3.20 45.25
CA HIS A 111 3.12 -3.53 46.50
C HIS A 111 2.79 -5.03 46.62
N TYR A 112 2.43 -5.68 45.51
CA TYR A 112 1.99 -7.08 45.46
C TYR A 112 3.04 -8.03 44.87
N LYS A 113 4.35 -7.81 45.13
CA LYS A 113 5.55 -8.53 44.59
C LYS A 113 5.47 -10.09 44.47
N ASN A 114 4.41 -10.77 44.96
CA ASN A 114 4.20 -12.23 44.91
C ASN A 114 2.90 -12.72 44.22
N GLN A 115 2.04 -11.85 43.68
CA GLN A 115 0.87 -12.29 42.90
C GLN A 115 1.19 -12.28 41.41
N THR A 116 0.73 -13.30 40.67
CA THR A 116 0.92 -13.51 39.23
C THR A 116 0.69 -12.21 38.47
N ALA A 117 1.76 -11.46 38.24
CA ALA A 117 1.70 -10.19 37.56
C ALA A 117 1.13 -10.47 36.17
N VAL A 118 -0.06 -9.94 35.89
CA VAL A 118 -0.62 -9.93 34.53
C VAL A 118 0.47 -9.41 33.62
N ALA A 119 0.82 -10.17 32.58
CA ALA A 119 1.91 -9.82 31.67
C ALA A 119 1.70 -8.39 31.17
N TRP A 120 2.76 -7.59 31.11
CA TRP A 120 2.66 -6.15 30.83
C TRP A 120 1.87 -5.84 29.55
N GLN A 121 2.05 -6.68 28.53
CA GLN A 121 1.28 -6.68 27.27
C GLN A 121 -0.25 -6.70 27.43
N ASP A 122 -0.77 -7.42 28.42
CA ASP A 122 -2.21 -7.53 28.67
C ASP A 122 -2.79 -6.28 29.35
N ARG A 123 -1.95 -5.35 29.82
CA ARG A 123 -2.40 -4.18 30.61
C ARG A 123 -2.67 -2.94 29.77
N TRP A 124 -1.90 -2.73 28.71
CA TRP A 124 -2.00 -1.51 27.89
C TRP A 124 -2.85 -1.67 26.63
N LEU A 125 -3.27 -2.90 26.31
CA LEU A 125 -4.28 -3.16 25.28
C LEU A 125 -5.68 -3.17 25.90
N SER A 126 -6.69 -2.77 25.11
CA SER A 126 -8.05 -2.73 25.60
C SER A 126 -8.56 -4.13 25.95
N GLN A 127 -9.09 -4.26 27.17
CA GLN A 127 -9.79 -5.45 27.67
C GLN A 127 -11.31 -5.31 27.56
N THR A 128 -11.79 -4.20 26.97
CA THR A 128 -13.22 -3.93 26.86
C THR A 128 -13.91 -4.95 25.97
N THR A 129 -15.11 -5.36 26.36
CA THR A 129 -16.02 -6.12 25.51
C THR A 129 -17.08 -5.23 24.86
N SER A 130 -16.90 -3.90 24.91
CA SER A 130 -17.85 -2.97 24.32
C SER A 130 -18.04 -3.24 22.83
N THR A 131 -19.29 -3.17 22.41
CA THR A 131 -19.71 -3.27 21.00
C THR A 131 -19.92 -1.88 20.39
N ASP A 132 -19.57 -0.79 21.09
CA ASP A 132 -19.77 0.56 20.53
C ASP A 132 -18.93 0.71 19.26
N LYS A 133 -19.56 1.28 18.22
CA LYS A 133 -19.01 1.39 16.87
C LYS A 133 -17.60 1.99 16.85
N THR A 134 -17.35 2.98 17.71
CA THR A 134 -16.11 3.76 17.74
C THR A 134 -15.15 3.33 18.83
N THR A 135 -15.47 2.28 19.61
CA THR A 135 -14.62 1.84 20.74
C THR A 135 -13.18 1.65 20.29
N PHE A 136 -12.98 0.94 19.18
CA PHE A 136 -11.66 0.59 18.66
C PHE A 136 -11.17 1.53 17.56
N SER A 137 -11.79 2.71 17.35
CA SER A 137 -11.35 3.68 16.35
C SER A 137 -10.00 4.30 16.71
N CYS A 138 -9.25 4.82 15.72
CA CYS A 138 -7.91 5.36 15.99
C CYS A 138 -7.94 6.59 16.91
N ASP A 139 -9.04 7.35 16.90
CA ASP A 139 -9.25 8.51 17.77
C ASP A 139 -9.48 8.17 19.25
N ASN A 140 -9.94 6.94 19.52
CA ASN A 140 -10.29 6.45 20.85
C ASN A 140 -9.30 5.40 21.38
N GLN A 141 -8.43 4.88 20.51
CA GLN A 141 -7.37 3.95 20.85
C GLN A 141 -6.04 4.69 20.75
N PRO A 142 -5.51 5.27 21.83
CA PRO A 142 -4.19 5.91 21.82
C PRO A 142 -3.09 4.89 21.58
N LEU A 143 -1.88 5.36 21.29
CA LEU A 143 -0.74 4.45 21.22
C LEU A 143 -0.47 3.84 22.60
N PRO A 144 -0.13 2.54 22.65
CA PRO A 144 0.40 1.91 23.85
C PRO A 144 1.51 2.74 24.49
N TYR A 145 1.39 3.00 25.79
CA TYR A 145 2.37 3.83 26.49
C TYR A 145 3.82 3.34 26.36
N PRO A 146 4.15 2.04 26.42
CA PRO A 146 5.54 1.61 26.22
C PRO A 146 6.10 2.02 24.86
N ILE A 147 5.26 2.00 23.82
CA ILE A 147 5.64 2.40 22.46
C ILE A 147 5.73 3.93 22.38
N LEU A 148 4.74 4.64 22.93
CA LEU A 148 4.72 6.10 22.98
C LEU A 148 5.93 6.69 23.73
N ARG A 149 6.29 6.07 24.86
CA ARG A 149 7.45 6.46 25.66
C ARG A 149 8.76 6.13 24.95
N HIS A 150 8.84 4.98 24.28
CA HIS A 150 10.01 4.64 23.46
C HIS A 150 10.21 5.66 22.34
N LEU A 151 9.15 6.04 21.62
CA LEU A 151 9.21 7.15 20.65
C LEU A 151 9.71 8.44 21.29
N ALA A 152 9.12 8.86 22.42
CA ALA A 152 9.53 10.09 23.09
C ALA A 152 11.01 10.08 23.48
N LYS A 153 11.55 8.94 23.94
CA LYS A 153 12.98 8.76 24.21
C LYS A 153 13.85 8.94 22.97
N GLU A 154 13.40 8.44 21.82
CA GLU A 154 14.13 8.63 20.57
C GLU A 154 14.11 10.11 20.12
N TYR A 155 13.00 10.81 20.30
CA TYR A 155 12.81 12.19 19.81
C TYR A 155 13.28 13.30 20.76
N PHE A 156 13.31 13.05 22.07
CA PHE A 156 13.60 14.09 23.06
C PHE A 156 14.98 13.83 23.68
N PRO A 157 15.93 14.78 23.58
CA PRO A 157 17.28 14.62 24.14
C PRO A 157 17.29 14.87 25.67
N VAL A 158 16.39 14.22 26.41
CA VAL A 158 16.20 14.41 27.85
C VAL A 158 16.36 13.08 28.59
N GLN A 159 16.84 13.14 29.82
CA GLN A 159 16.95 11.99 30.71
C GLN A 159 16.04 12.23 31.92
N ASN A 160 15.40 11.16 32.40
CA ASN A 160 14.67 11.21 33.65
C ASN A 160 15.66 11.21 34.83
N ALA A 161 15.24 11.72 35.99
CA ALA A 161 16.08 11.76 37.18
C ALA A 161 16.32 10.37 37.80
N ASP A 162 15.43 9.41 37.53
CA ASP A 162 15.57 8.00 37.92
C ASP A 162 14.94 7.07 36.87
N SER A 163 15.03 5.76 37.15
CA SER A 163 14.58 4.68 36.27
C SER A 163 13.15 4.20 36.54
N PHE A 164 12.31 4.90 37.31
CA PHE A 164 10.96 4.40 37.67
C PHE A 164 10.11 4.03 36.44
N TYR A 165 10.15 4.86 35.39
CA TYR A 165 9.49 4.59 34.12
C TYR A 165 10.35 3.82 33.11
N ASP A 166 11.64 3.65 33.39
CA ASP A 166 12.54 2.83 32.59
C ASP A 166 12.24 1.37 32.89
N ASP A 167 11.31 0.81 32.10
CA ASP A 167 11.11 -0.62 32.08
C ASP A 167 12.45 -1.30 31.75
N ASN A 168 12.83 -2.32 32.53
CA ASN A 168 13.75 -3.34 32.03
C ASN A 168 13.19 -3.82 30.68
N ASP A 169 14.04 -4.17 29.70
CA ASP A 169 13.69 -4.49 28.30
C ASP A 169 12.54 -5.51 28.07
N ASP A 170 11.92 -6.06 29.11
CA ASP A 170 10.79 -6.97 29.12
C ASP A 170 9.42 -6.26 29.04
N THR A 171 9.24 -5.33 28.10
CA THR A 171 7.90 -4.78 27.80
C THR A 171 7.00 -5.80 27.09
N GLY A 172 7.57 -6.94 26.68
CA GLY A 172 6.95 -7.94 25.81
C GLY A 172 6.82 -7.49 24.34
N PHE A 173 7.21 -6.25 24.02
CA PHE A 173 7.16 -5.71 22.65
C PHE A 173 8.54 -5.76 22.00
N ASN A 174 8.61 -6.32 20.78
CA ASN A 174 9.87 -6.39 20.05
C ASN A 174 10.12 -5.11 19.24
N TYR A 175 10.96 -4.22 19.76
CA TYR A 175 11.39 -3.00 19.07
C TYR A 175 12.45 -3.22 17.97
N THR A 176 12.82 -4.47 17.65
CA THR A 176 13.83 -4.76 16.61
C THR A 176 13.23 -5.21 15.28
N SER A 177 11.94 -5.55 15.26
CA SER A 177 11.23 -6.02 14.07
C SER A 177 9.95 -5.23 13.84
N PRO A 178 9.57 -5.00 12.57
CA PRO A 178 8.28 -4.38 12.29
C PRO A 178 7.14 -5.23 12.85
N THR A 179 6.10 -4.59 13.39
CA THR A 179 5.00 -5.28 14.08
C THR A 179 3.67 -4.57 13.83
N LEU A 180 2.63 -5.32 13.48
CA LEU A 180 1.25 -4.84 13.37
C LEU A 180 0.56 -4.98 14.73
N ILE A 181 -0.05 -3.91 15.22
CA ILE A 181 -0.69 -3.83 16.52
C ILE A 181 -2.20 -3.70 16.35
N LEU A 182 -2.92 -4.59 17.03
CA LEU A 182 -4.37 -4.48 17.24
C LEU A 182 -4.66 -3.82 18.60
N PRO A 183 -5.79 -3.12 18.75
CA PRO A 183 -6.07 -2.31 19.94
C PRO A 183 -6.61 -3.13 21.14
N PHE A 184 -6.58 -4.45 21.07
CA PHE A 184 -7.14 -5.35 22.08
C PHE A 184 -6.23 -6.54 22.35
N ALA A 185 -6.18 -6.97 23.62
CA ALA A 185 -5.32 -8.10 24.05
C ALA A 185 -5.89 -9.46 23.64
N LYS A 186 -7.22 -9.54 23.61
CA LYS A 186 -7.99 -10.72 23.25
C LYS A 186 -9.06 -10.30 22.27
N GLN A 187 -9.39 -11.19 21.34
CA GLN A 187 -10.40 -10.91 20.33
C GLN A 187 -11.77 -10.55 20.96
N PRO A 188 -12.25 -9.30 20.81
CA PRO A 188 -13.55 -8.91 21.30
C PRO A 188 -14.64 -9.41 20.33
N LYS A 189 -15.91 -9.28 20.73
CA LYS A 189 -17.04 -9.48 19.81
C LYS A 189 -17.15 -8.30 18.87
N LEU A 190 -16.41 -8.38 17.76
CA LEU A 190 -16.47 -7.38 16.71
C LEU A 190 -17.74 -7.55 15.88
N VAL A 191 -18.34 -6.44 15.47
CA VAL A 191 -19.57 -6.43 14.66
C VAL A 191 -19.36 -5.71 13.35
N GLN A 192 -20.15 -6.06 12.33
CA GLN A 192 -20.12 -5.40 11.04
C GLN A 192 -20.28 -3.88 11.17
N GLY A 193 -19.47 -3.11 10.44
CA GLY A 193 -19.49 -1.65 10.41
C GLY A 193 -18.82 -0.98 11.60
N GLN A 194 -18.30 -1.74 12.57
CA GLN A 194 -17.47 -1.21 13.65
C GLN A 194 -16.14 -0.68 13.10
N GLU A 195 -15.64 0.39 13.71
CA GLU A 195 -14.36 1.01 13.36
C GLU A 195 -13.24 0.33 14.15
N LEU A 196 -12.23 -0.19 13.44
CA LEU A 196 -11.06 -0.82 14.00
C LEU A 196 -9.80 -0.07 13.58
N CYS A 197 -9.04 0.41 14.56
CA CYS A 197 -7.72 0.96 14.34
C CYS A 197 -6.70 -0.16 14.23
N ILE A 198 -5.87 -0.12 13.21
CA ILE A 198 -4.67 -0.94 13.13
C ILE A 198 -3.46 -0.03 13.04
N ARG A 199 -2.36 -0.43 13.68
CA ARG A 199 -1.10 0.31 13.61
C ARG A 199 0.04 -0.59 13.22
N ILE A 200 1.01 -0.07 12.50
CA ILE A 200 2.23 -0.79 12.16
C ILE A 200 3.39 0.04 12.69
N VAL A 201 4.17 -0.57 13.56
CA VAL A 201 5.41 -0.02 14.10
C VAL A 201 6.55 -0.53 13.24
N VAL A 202 7.38 0.38 12.73
CA VAL A 202 8.53 0.09 11.89
C VAL A 202 9.77 0.66 12.58
N PRO A 203 10.55 -0.17 13.30
CA PRO A 203 11.79 0.28 13.93
C PRO A 203 12.86 0.66 12.91
N TYR A 204 13.71 1.63 13.28
CA TYR A 204 14.93 1.91 12.53
C TYR A 204 15.94 0.78 12.74
N ARG A 205 16.38 0.16 11.65
CA ARG A 205 17.31 -0.97 11.61
C ARG A 205 18.67 -0.60 11.02
N ASN A 206 18.84 0.64 10.56
CA ASN A 206 20.07 1.13 9.95
C ASN A 206 20.55 0.23 8.78
N VAL A 207 19.60 -0.28 8.00
CA VAL A 207 19.92 -1.25 6.95
C VAL A 207 20.62 -0.51 5.81
N GLY A 208 21.69 -1.08 5.26
CA GLY A 208 22.44 -0.43 4.19
C GLY A 208 23.11 0.87 4.63
N LYS A 209 23.64 0.92 5.86
CA LYS A 209 24.46 2.03 6.36
C LYS A 209 25.61 2.43 5.43
N ASP A 210 26.12 1.48 4.65
CA ASP A 210 27.21 1.68 3.70
C ASP A 210 26.71 2.14 2.31
N ASP A 211 25.39 2.21 2.09
CA ASP A 211 24.81 2.75 0.86
C ASP A 211 24.87 4.28 0.86
N ILE A 212 25.73 4.82 0.00
CA ILE A 212 25.91 6.25 -0.20
C ILE A 212 24.62 6.96 -0.63
N HIS A 213 23.69 6.25 -1.27
CA HIS A 213 22.44 6.81 -1.75
C HIS A 213 21.37 6.87 -0.68
N ARG A 214 21.60 6.25 0.49
CA ARG A 214 20.61 6.25 1.57
C ARG A 214 20.19 7.69 1.87
N LEU A 215 21.14 8.61 2.06
CA LEU A 215 20.91 10.00 2.48
C LEU A 215 20.32 10.90 1.39
N LEU A 216 20.12 10.38 0.18
CA LEU A 216 19.62 11.13 -0.96
C LEU A 216 18.10 11.09 -1.09
N TYR A 217 17.41 10.11 -0.49
CA TYR A 217 15.96 10.09 -0.49
C TYR A 217 15.39 11.21 0.37
N ARG A 218 14.30 11.81 -0.11
CA ARG A 218 13.42 12.67 0.67
C ARG A 218 11.98 12.29 0.33
N PRO A 219 11.08 12.16 1.34
CA PRO A 219 9.67 12.07 1.03
C PRO A 219 9.25 13.31 0.24
N TYR A 220 8.32 13.16 -0.69
CA TYR A 220 7.84 14.30 -1.47
C TYR A 220 7.38 15.41 -0.52
N PRO A 221 7.77 16.69 -0.71
CA PRO A 221 7.55 17.74 0.29
C PRO A 221 6.10 17.86 0.76
N GLN A 222 5.14 17.68 -0.15
CA GLN A 222 3.73 17.68 0.20
C GLN A 222 3.36 16.51 1.12
N ASN A 223 3.83 15.29 0.81
CA ASN A 223 3.58 14.11 1.63
C ASN A 223 4.23 14.24 3.01
N ASN A 224 5.47 14.75 3.06
CA ASN A 224 6.16 14.97 4.33
C ASN A 224 5.47 16.04 5.20
N ALA A 225 4.91 17.08 4.58
CA ALA A 225 4.18 18.13 5.28
C ALA A 225 2.81 17.62 5.78
N GLN A 226 2.11 16.86 4.93
CA GLN A 226 0.78 16.32 5.22
C GLN A 226 0.83 15.05 6.07
N LEU A 227 2.00 14.44 6.25
CA LEU A 227 2.18 13.11 6.83
C LEU A 227 1.30 12.08 6.13
N SER A 228 1.41 12.04 4.80
CA SER A 228 0.71 11.08 3.96
C SER A 228 1.65 10.05 3.37
N SER A 229 1.13 8.86 3.08
CA SER A 229 1.84 7.84 2.31
C SER A 229 2.01 8.28 0.85
N PRO A 230 3.13 7.96 0.20
CA PRO A 230 4.33 7.37 0.79
C PRO A 230 5.16 8.35 1.62
N TRP A 231 5.77 7.83 2.69
CA TRP A 231 6.65 8.56 3.59
C TRP A 231 8.02 7.87 3.69
N TRP A 232 8.44 7.35 4.85
CA TRP A 232 9.75 6.69 4.98
C TRP A 232 9.74 5.19 4.63
N ASP A 233 8.59 4.55 4.78
CA ASP A 233 8.36 3.14 4.58
C ASP A 233 7.02 2.95 3.89
N THR A 234 6.90 1.87 3.12
CA THR A 234 5.62 1.50 2.49
C THR A 234 5.29 0.04 2.70
N MET A 235 4.00 -0.25 2.71
CA MET A 235 3.48 -1.53 3.12
C MET A 235 2.19 -1.84 2.37
N MET A 236 2.00 -3.13 2.09
CA MET A 236 0.73 -3.67 1.63
C MET A 236 0.04 -4.31 2.81
N THR A 237 -1.10 -3.75 3.21
CA THR A 237 -1.94 -4.36 4.24
C THR A 237 -3.25 -4.77 3.61
N THR A 238 -3.70 -5.99 3.88
CA THR A 238 -4.89 -6.58 3.29
C THR A 238 -5.70 -7.33 4.34
N LEU A 239 -7.02 -7.24 4.23
CA LEU A 239 -7.97 -8.07 4.98
C LEU A 239 -8.63 -9.06 4.01
N THR A 240 -8.49 -10.36 4.25
CA THR A 240 -8.93 -11.43 3.34
C THR A 240 -9.94 -12.34 4.02
N ASP A 241 -11.14 -12.48 3.44
CA ASP A 241 -12.16 -13.38 3.95
C ASP A 241 -11.75 -14.84 3.70
N LYS A 242 -11.70 -15.65 4.76
CA LYS A 242 -11.30 -17.06 4.66
C LYS A 242 -12.35 -17.95 4.00
N ALA A 243 -13.62 -17.55 3.99
CA ALA A 243 -14.68 -18.33 3.36
C ALA A 243 -14.74 -18.09 1.85
N THR A 244 -14.68 -16.82 1.46
CA THR A 244 -14.93 -16.38 0.06
C THR A 244 -13.64 -16.08 -0.70
N ASN A 245 -12.52 -15.82 -0.02
CA ASN A 245 -11.29 -15.27 -0.62
C ASN A 245 -11.47 -13.84 -1.19
N ALA A 246 -12.50 -13.12 -0.72
CA ALA A 246 -12.63 -11.68 -0.96
C ALA A 246 -11.50 -10.93 -0.23
N SER A 247 -10.91 -9.93 -0.87
CA SER A 247 -9.79 -9.17 -0.30
C SER A 247 -10.07 -7.67 -0.32
N ILE A 248 -9.72 -7.00 0.78
CA ILE A 248 -9.86 -5.55 0.96
C ILE A 248 -8.48 -4.96 1.24
N PRO A 249 -7.94 -4.08 0.38
CA PRO A 249 -6.71 -3.37 0.68
C PRO A 249 -6.94 -2.35 1.81
N ILE A 250 -5.92 -2.15 2.63
CA ILE A 250 -5.93 -1.17 3.72
C ILE A 250 -4.77 -0.20 3.49
N HIS A 251 -5.09 1.04 3.16
CA HIS A 251 -4.09 2.09 2.96
C HIS A 251 -3.62 2.61 4.31
N MET A 252 -2.36 2.34 4.62
CA MET A 252 -1.71 2.81 5.83
C MET A 252 -1.21 4.25 5.62
N GLN A 253 -1.35 5.09 6.63
CA GLN A 253 -0.84 6.48 6.63
C GLN A 253 0.09 6.69 7.81
N PRO A 254 1.11 7.56 7.72
CA PRO A 254 1.91 7.93 8.89
C PRO A 254 1.02 8.37 10.06
N TRP A 255 1.37 7.93 11.28
CA TRP A 255 0.65 8.32 12.49
C TRP A 255 0.65 9.83 12.63
N ARG A 256 -0.55 10.44 12.67
CA ARG A 256 -0.71 11.90 12.58
C ARG A 256 0.06 12.68 13.65
N GLU A 257 0.27 12.07 14.80
CA GLU A 257 0.92 12.68 15.96
C GLU A 257 2.46 12.72 15.84
N HIS A 258 3.05 12.12 14.79
CA HIS A 258 4.45 12.38 14.42
C HIS A 258 4.72 13.87 14.23
N ARG A 259 3.72 14.65 13.80
CA ARG A 259 3.82 16.11 13.70
C ARG A 259 4.09 16.76 15.06
N ASN A 260 3.41 16.28 16.11
CA ASN A 260 3.56 16.80 17.47
C ASN A 260 4.93 16.42 18.04
N LEU A 261 5.41 15.19 17.78
CA LEU A 261 6.78 14.79 18.11
C LEU A 261 7.82 15.68 17.43
N ARG A 262 7.68 15.90 16.12
CA ARG A 262 8.59 16.75 15.33
C ARG A 262 8.62 18.17 15.87
N GLN A 263 7.47 18.78 16.13
CA GLN A 263 7.39 20.12 16.69
C GLN A 263 8.06 20.19 18.06
N ARG A 264 7.75 19.24 18.94
CA ARG A 264 8.32 19.24 20.28
C ARG A 264 9.84 19.02 20.28
N ALA A 265 10.33 18.10 19.46
CA ALA A 265 11.76 17.86 19.30
C ALA A 265 12.50 19.13 18.84
N ARG A 266 11.92 19.90 17.90
CA ARG A 266 12.48 21.19 17.46
C ARG A 266 12.58 22.22 18.59
N GLU A 267 11.54 22.32 19.42
CA GLU A 267 11.52 23.23 20.57
C GLU A 267 12.63 22.89 21.57
N LEU A 268 12.86 21.59 21.82
CA LEU A 268 13.87 21.10 22.76
C LEU A 268 15.30 21.16 22.21
N ASN A 269 15.50 20.93 20.91
CA ASN A 269 16.83 20.88 20.31
C ASN A 269 17.50 22.26 20.16
N HIS A 270 16.85 23.35 20.58
CA HIS A 270 17.36 24.72 20.51
C HIS A 270 18.00 25.05 19.15
N VAL A 271 17.36 24.61 18.06
CA VAL A 271 17.91 24.71 16.70
C VAL A 271 18.29 26.16 16.43
N ASN A 272 19.54 26.38 16.01
CA ASN A 272 20.06 27.72 15.80
C ASN A 272 19.19 28.48 14.78
N ASN A 273 18.46 29.49 15.25
CA ASN A 273 17.58 30.32 14.42
C ASN A 273 18.33 31.14 13.34
N GLN A 274 19.67 31.19 13.39
CA GLN A 274 20.50 31.80 12.36
C GLN A 274 20.68 30.91 11.12
N ILE A 275 20.37 29.61 11.22
CA ILE A 275 20.44 28.69 10.09
C ILE A 275 19.20 28.88 9.19
N PRO A 276 19.37 28.93 7.85
CA PRO A 276 18.24 28.98 6.93
C PRO A 276 17.20 27.89 7.20
N GLU A 277 15.91 28.23 7.04
CA GLU A 277 14.79 27.33 7.31
C GLU A 277 14.90 25.99 6.56
N TRP A 278 15.31 26.01 5.28
CA TRP A 278 15.47 24.80 4.49
C TRP A 278 16.52 23.83 5.07
N THR A 279 17.57 24.33 5.71
CA THR A 279 18.59 23.49 6.33
C THR A 279 18.05 22.86 7.61
N ARG A 280 17.30 23.63 8.41
CA ARG A 280 16.62 23.12 9.62
C ARG A 280 15.62 22.02 9.26
N LEU A 281 14.78 22.26 8.25
CA LEU A 281 13.83 21.25 7.76
C LEU A 281 14.53 19.96 7.31
N ARG A 282 15.68 20.08 6.64
CA ARG A 282 16.48 18.93 6.21
C ARG A 282 17.08 18.17 7.41
N GLU A 283 17.58 18.88 8.41
CA GLU A 283 18.08 18.25 9.64
C GLU A 283 16.97 17.49 10.36
N ASP A 284 15.76 18.06 10.43
CA ASP A 284 14.60 17.39 11.02
C ASP A 284 14.18 16.15 10.23
N GLU A 285 14.22 16.19 8.90
CA GLU A 285 13.93 15.02 8.06
C GLU A 285 14.94 13.89 8.28
N LEU A 286 16.24 14.23 8.33
CA LEU A 286 17.30 13.25 8.61
C LEU A 286 17.19 12.71 10.04
N TYR A 287 16.85 13.57 10.99
CA TYR A 287 16.58 13.19 12.37
C TYR A 287 15.42 12.20 12.43
N GLU A 288 14.28 12.54 11.86
CA GLU A 288 13.08 11.70 11.87
C GLU A 288 13.32 10.32 11.24
N ARG A 289 14.02 10.26 10.12
CA ARG A 289 14.32 9.01 9.42
C ARG A 289 14.99 7.95 10.30
N GLU A 290 15.91 8.36 11.17
CA GLU A 290 16.71 7.45 12.00
C GLU A 290 15.97 6.98 13.27
N ARG A 291 14.64 7.03 13.25
CA ARG A 291 13.76 6.73 14.39
C ARG A 291 12.70 5.72 13.99
N MET A 292 12.02 5.20 14.99
CA MET A 292 10.88 4.33 14.82
C MET A 292 9.73 5.10 14.16
N HIS A 293 9.24 4.57 13.04
CA HIS A 293 8.06 5.09 12.37
C HIS A 293 6.82 4.31 12.80
N ILE A 294 5.68 4.99 12.76
CA ILE A 294 4.38 4.38 13.03
C ILE A 294 3.44 4.79 11.93
N TYR A 295 2.72 3.81 11.41
CA TYR A 295 1.67 3.98 10.43
C TYR A 295 0.36 3.49 11.04
N GLU A 296 -0.76 4.10 10.68
CA GLU A 296 -2.07 3.70 11.15
C GLU A 296 -3.10 3.70 10.00
N ALA A 297 -4.14 2.90 10.18
CA ALA A 297 -5.32 2.94 9.35
C ALA A 297 -6.55 2.65 10.22
N GLN A 298 -7.65 3.31 9.89
CA GLN A 298 -8.95 2.99 10.44
C GLN A 298 -9.74 2.19 9.40
N ILE A 299 -10.11 0.96 9.76
CA ILE A 299 -10.90 0.09 8.90
C ILE A 299 -12.34 0.03 9.40
N ASN A 300 -13.29 0.11 8.46
CA ASN A 300 -14.69 -0.21 8.74
C ASN A 300 -14.86 -1.71 8.51
N LEU A 301 -15.17 -2.45 9.57
CA LEU A 301 -15.26 -3.90 9.50
C LEU A 301 -16.33 -4.33 8.48
N PRO A 302 -15.97 -5.23 7.53
CA PRO A 302 -16.86 -5.67 6.47
C PRO A 302 -17.96 -6.60 7.00
N HIS A 303 -18.56 -7.40 6.12
CA HIS A 303 -19.62 -8.34 6.50
C HIS A 303 -19.13 -9.39 7.53
N PRO A 304 -20.07 -10.04 8.24
CA PRO A 304 -19.76 -11.10 9.18
C PRO A 304 -18.96 -12.24 8.53
N GLY A 305 -18.00 -12.79 9.26
CA GLY A 305 -17.08 -13.80 8.75
C GLY A 305 -15.76 -13.85 9.52
N ALA A 306 -14.90 -14.80 9.14
CA ALA A 306 -13.53 -14.90 9.63
C ALA A 306 -12.60 -14.28 8.59
N TRP A 307 -11.94 -13.18 8.97
CA TRP A 307 -11.07 -12.41 8.09
C TRP A 307 -9.62 -12.52 8.54
N GLU A 308 -8.70 -12.71 7.62
CA GLU A 308 -7.27 -12.73 7.86
C GLU A 308 -6.66 -11.36 7.57
N LEU A 309 -6.03 -10.76 8.57
CA LEU A 309 -5.24 -9.55 8.44
C LEU A 309 -3.80 -9.93 8.14
N SER A 310 -3.31 -9.53 6.97
CA SER A 310 -1.91 -9.71 6.56
C SER A 310 -1.30 -8.39 6.16
N SER A 311 -0.02 -8.20 6.50
CA SER A 311 0.73 -7.02 6.10
C SER A 311 2.16 -7.36 5.70
N LEU A 312 2.62 -6.75 4.62
CA LEU A 312 3.96 -6.88 4.08
C LEU A 312 4.61 -5.50 4.05
N LEU A 313 5.77 -5.36 4.67
CA LEU A 313 6.61 -4.18 4.56
C LEU A 313 7.40 -4.28 3.25
N GLU A 314 7.06 -3.44 2.30
CA GLU A 314 7.66 -3.44 0.96
C GLU A 314 9.04 -2.80 0.98
N PHE A 315 9.11 -1.61 1.58
CA PHE A 315 10.29 -0.79 1.58
C PHE A 315 10.47 -0.12 2.94
N VAL A 316 11.73 0.02 3.35
CA VAL A 316 12.10 0.55 4.67
C VAL A 316 13.13 1.66 4.59
N GLU A 317 13.07 2.58 5.54
CA GLU A 317 14.08 3.61 5.80
C GLU A 317 14.50 4.39 4.55
N ALA A 318 13.58 4.57 3.61
CA ALA A 318 13.84 5.30 2.38
C ALA A 318 14.99 4.74 1.52
N ARG A 319 15.35 3.46 1.67
CA ARG A 319 16.44 2.81 0.92
C ARG A 319 16.16 2.60 -0.57
N TYR A 320 14.97 2.94 -1.01
CA TYR A 320 14.45 2.75 -2.35
C TYR A 320 14.52 4.05 -3.16
N ASN A 321 15.55 4.87 -2.92
CA ASN A 321 15.63 6.24 -3.43
C ASN A 321 15.26 6.31 -4.92
N PHE A 322 14.08 6.89 -5.16
CA PHE A 322 13.40 6.90 -6.44
C PHE A 322 14.05 7.86 -7.43
N GLU A 323 14.79 8.88 -6.99
CA GLU A 323 15.37 9.89 -7.90
C GLU A 323 16.87 9.72 -8.10
N TYR A 324 17.63 9.58 -7.01
CA TYR A 324 19.08 9.73 -7.04
C TYR A 324 19.86 8.48 -6.66
N GLY A 325 19.21 7.32 -6.54
CA GLY A 325 19.84 6.05 -6.16
C GLY A 325 19.56 4.89 -7.12
N PRO A 326 20.36 3.82 -7.05
CA PRO A 326 20.07 2.59 -7.77
C PRO A 326 18.81 1.93 -7.22
N VAL A 327 18.17 1.10 -8.05
CA VAL A 327 17.02 0.29 -7.65
C VAL A 327 17.50 -0.74 -6.63
N SER A 328 17.17 -0.52 -5.35
CA SER A 328 17.51 -1.46 -4.28
C SER A 328 16.72 -2.78 -4.42
N PRO A 329 17.40 -3.93 -4.28
CA PRO A 329 16.73 -5.22 -4.29
C PRO A 329 15.58 -5.32 -3.30
N TYR A 330 14.43 -5.74 -3.81
CA TYR A 330 13.21 -5.92 -3.02
C TYR A 330 13.25 -7.25 -2.26
N SER A 331 13.02 -7.20 -0.95
CA SER A 331 12.79 -8.37 -0.11
C SER A 331 11.70 -7.99 0.90
N PRO A 332 10.42 -8.29 0.61
CA PRO A 332 9.34 -7.89 1.50
C PRO A 332 9.53 -8.56 2.85
N ILE A 333 9.18 -7.83 3.91
CA ILE A 333 9.21 -8.37 5.27
C ILE A 333 7.77 -8.60 5.69
N GLN A 334 7.39 -9.85 5.95
CA GLN A 334 6.11 -10.14 6.58
C GLN A 334 6.06 -9.47 7.95
N ILE A 335 5.02 -8.68 8.20
CA ILE A 335 4.81 -8.00 9.46
C ILE A 335 3.95 -8.92 10.35
N PRO A 336 4.48 -9.43 11.48
CA PRO A 336 3.69 -10.21 12.42
C PRO A 336 2.61 -9.36 13.10
N VAL A 337 1.47 -9.99 13.38
CA VAL A 337 0.37 -9.39 14.16
C VAL A 337 0.64 -9.59 15.65
N PHE A 338 0.43 -8.52 16.41
CA PHE A 338 0.51 -8.45 17.86
C PHE A 338 -0.84 -7.99 18.43
N PRO A 339 -1.38 -8.66 19.47
CA PRO A 339 -0.88 -9.94 20.03
C PRO A 339 -0.87 -11.11 19.04
N THR A 340 0.04 -12.07 19.26
CA THR A 340 0.17 -13.26 18.41
C THR A 340 -1.11 -14.12 18.42
N GLY A 341 -1.52 -14.65 17.27
CA GLY A 341 -2.73 -15.46 17.12
C GLY A 341 -4.00 -14.65 16.84
N LEU A 342 -3.88 -13.32 16.69
CA LEU A 342 -4.99 -12.42 16.35
C LEU A 342 -4.96 -11.96 14.88
N GLU A 343 -4.19 -12.65 14.02
CA GLU A 343 -4.26 -12.47 12.57
C GLU A 343 -5.66 -12.76 12.00
N TYR A 344 -6.48 -13.56 12.70
CA TYR A 344 -7.85 -13.86 12.32
C TYR A 344 -8.86 -12.98 13.09
N ILE A 345 -9.53 -12.08 12.39
CA ILE A 345 -10.58 -11.17 12.86
C ILE A 345 -11.96 -11.80 12.61
N ASN A 346 -12.63 -12.21 13.68
CA ASN A 346 -13.98 -12.76 13.66
C ASN A 346 -15.00 -11.64 13.81
N ILE A 347 -15.78 -11.41 12.75
CA ILE A 347 -16.83 -10.37 12.69
C ILE A 347 -18.18 -11.05 12.82
N THR A 348 -19.00 -10.56 13.75
CA THR A 348 -20.34 -11.08 14.04
C THR A 348 -21.42 -10.18 13.44
N SER A 349 -22.59 -10.76 13.16
CA SER A 349 -23.77 -10.00 12.73
C SER A 349 -24.44 -9.33 13.92
N ASN A 350 -24.92 -8.10 13.73
CA ASN A 350 -25.79 -7.41 14.69
C ASN A 350 -27.22 -7.97 14.68
N ALA A 351 -27.59 -8.73 13.63
CA ALA A 351 -28.92 -9.34 13.55
C ALA A 351 -29.06 -10.48 14.56
N PRO A 352 -30.24 -10.65 15.20
CA PRO A 352 -30.51 -11.82 16.04
C PRO A 352 -30.19 -13.10 15.26
N LYS A 353 -29.63 -14.11 15.95
CA LYS A 353 -29.19 -15.42 15.42
C LYS A 353 -30.32 -16.21 14.75
N GLU A 354 -30.93 -15.71 13.69
CA GLU A 354 -31.39 -16.61 12.65
C GLU A 354 -30.14 -17.32 12.14
N LYS A 355 -30.23 -18.63 11.92
CA LYS A 355 -29.16 -19.46 11.37
C LYS A 355 -28.89 -19.01 9.93
N THR A 356 -28.32 -17.83 9.77
CA THR A 356 -27.84 -17.31 8.50
C THR A 356 -26.66 -18.20 8.16
N GLN A 357 -26.85 -19.02 7.13
CA GLN A 357 -25.75 -19.70 6.49
C GLN A 357 -24.67 -18.66 6.14
N PRO A 358 -23.38 -19.02 6.16
CA PRO A 358 -22.34 -18.11 5.69
C PRO A 358 -22.77 -17.55 4.34
N VAL A 359 -22.72 -16.21 4.21
CA VAL A 359 -23.05 -15.50 2.97
C VAL A 359 -22.14 -16.09 1.89
N GLY A 360 -22.72 -16.89 1.01
CA GLY A 360 -21.95 -17.53 -0.06
C GLY A 360 -21.59 -16.49 -1.12
N ASP A 361 -20.58 -16.79 -1.94
CA ASP A 361 -20.18 -15.94 -3.08
C ASP A 361 -21.37 -15.52 -3.95
N GLN A 362 -22.37 -16.40 -4.08
CA GLN A 362 -23.60 -16.15 -4.83
C GLN A 362 -24.43 -15.01 -4.23
N GLU A 363 -24.58 -14.97 -2.91
CA GLU A 363 -25.32 -13.91 -2.23
C GLU A 363 -24.55 -12.58 -2.33
N ILE A 364 -23.21 -12.61 -2.19
CA ILE A 364 -22.36 -11.43 -2.41
C ILE A 364 -22.53 -10.87 -3.82
N LEU A 365 -22.53 -11.75 -4.82
CA LEU A 365 -22.75 -11.39 -6.21
C LEU A 365 -24.14 -10.76 -6.39
N GLU A 366 -25.20 -11.37 -5.86
CA GLU A 366 -26.57 -10.85 -5.93
C GLU A 366 -26.71 -9.48 -5.26
N GLN A 367 -26.11 -9.29 -4.08
CA GLN A 367 -26.06 -8.00 -3.40
C GLN A 367 -25.35 -6.94 -4.24
N HIS A 368 -24.24 -7.29 -4.89
CA HIS A 368 -23.55 -6.38 -5.79
C HIS A 368 -24.36 -6.07 -7.06
N LEU A 369 -25.00 -7.08 -7.64
CA LEU A 369 -25.83 -6.92 -8.84
C LEU A 369 -27.12 -6.12 -8.56
N ALA A 370 -27.53 -5.99 -7.30
CA ALA A 370 -28.62 -5.09 -6.89
C ALA A 370 -28.22 -3.61 -6.85
N LEU A 371 -26.92 -3.27 -6.89
CA LEU A 371 -26.47 -1.88 -6.92
C LEU A 371 -26.86 -1.19 -8.25
N PRO A 372 -27.02 0.16 -8.25
CA PRO A 372 -27.25 0.90 -9.48
C PRO A 372 -26.04 0.81 -10.43
N LEU A 373 -26.26 1.02 -11.73
CA LEU A 373 -25.18 1.07 -12.71
C LEU A 373 -24.23 2.25 -12.43
N CYS A 374 -22.92 2.02 -12.56
CA CYS A 374 -21.93 3.08 -12.45
C CYS A 374 -22.08 4.10 -13.59
N LYS A 375 -22.15 5.40 -13.27
CA LYS A 375 -22.27 6.50 -14.24
C LYS A 375 -20.94 7.22 -14.53
N GLY A 376 -19.88 6.87 -13.81
CA GLY A 376 -18.56 7.50 -13.92
C GLY A 376 -17.45 6.50 -14.16
N LEU A 377 -16.24 7.03 -14.32
CA LEU A 377 -15.02 6.27 -14.60
C LEU A 377 -14.17 6.00 -13.34
N ASN A 378 -14.42 6.74 -12.26
CA ASN A 378 -13.70 6.66 -10.99
C ASN A 378 -14.62 6.08 -9.91
N ASN A 379 -14.65 4.75 -9.82
CA ASN A 379 -15.48 4.05 -8.84
C ASN A 379 -14.59 3.16 -7.97
N PRO A 380 -14.26 3.60 -6.74
CA PRO A 380 -13.53 2.77 -5.78
C PRO A 380 -14.25 1.45 -5.54
N GLY A 381 -13.47 0.37 -5.39
CA GLY A 381 -14.01 -0.99 -5.32
C GLY A 381 -13.06 -1.99 -4.68
N ARG A 382 -13.36 -3.27 -4.90
CA ARG A 382 -12.60 -4.42 -4.42
C ARG A 382 -12.69 -5.59 -5.39
N TRP A 383 -11.77 -6.54 -5.26
CA TRP A 383 -11.82 -7.81 -5.98
C TRP A 383 -12.67 -8.82 -5.21
N LEU A 384 -13.72 -9.33 -5.86
CA LEU A 384 -14.61 -10.33 -5.30
C LEU A 384 -14.51 -11.65 -6.08
N PRO A 385 -14.57 -12.81 -5.40
CA PRO A 385 -14.63 -14.12 -6.04
C PRO A 385 -15.92 -14.26 -6.85
N PHE A 386 -15.84 -14.96 -7.98
CA PHE A 386 -17.02 -15.37 -8.74
C PHE A 386 -17.46 -16.78 -8.31
N PRO A 387 -18.77 -17.03 -8.12
CA PRO A 387 -19.26 -18.32 -7.61
C PRO A 387 -18.91 -19.50 -8.55
N LYS A 388 -18.13 -20.48 -8.05
CA LYS A 388 -17.71 -21.67 -8.82
C LYS A 388 -18.85 -22.63 -9.20
N ASN A 389 -19.90 -22.72 -8.39
CA ASN A 389 -20.97 -23.73 -8.53
C ASN A 389 -22.03 -23.40 -9.59
N ASN A 390 -21.83 -22.35 -10.38
CA ASN A 390 -22.77 -21.95 -11.43
C ASN A 390 -22.57 -22.74 -12.74
N SER A 391 -22.35 -24.06 -12.66
CA SER A 391 -22.29 -24.95 -13.84
C SER A 391 -23.67 -25.18 -14.48
N SER A 392 -24.75 -24.61 -13.93
CA SER A 392 -26.05 -24.48 -14.58
C SER A 392 -26.05 -23.33 -15.59
N SER A 393 -26.99 -23.34 -16.54
CA SER A 393 -27.22 -22.26 -17.51
C SER A 393 -27.36 -20.85 -16.91
N SER A 394 -27.55 -20.75 -15.59
CA SER A 394 -27.50 -19.50 -14.83
C SER A 394 -26.10 -18.86 -14.75
N GLY A 395 -25.02 -19.63 -14.88
CA GLY A 395 -23.65 -19.13 -14.73
C GLY A 395 -23.18 -18.25 -15.87
N GLU A 396 -23.44 -18.64 -17.11
CA GLU A 396 -23.14 -17.79 -18.28
C GLU A 396 -23.97 -16.49 -18.24
N ALA A 397 -25.24 -16.59 -17.82
CA ALA A 397 -26.11 -15.43 -17.64
C ALA A 397 -25.64 -14.50 -16.50
N ALA A 398 -25.05 -15.04 -15.43
CA ALA A 398 -24.47 -14.25 -14.35
C ALA A 398 -23.12 -13.63 -14.73
N LEU A 399 -22.30 -14.36 -15.49
CA LEU A 399 -21.03 -13.86 -16.02
C LEU A 399 -21.25 -12.66 -16.95
N ALA A 400 -22.30 -12.71 -17.77
CA ALA A 400 -22.73 -11.60 -18.60
C ALA A 400 -23.23 -10.36 -17.81
N GLN A 401 -23.34 -10.45 -16.48
CA GLN A 401 -23.78 -9.33 -15.63
C GLN A 401 -22.64 -8.61 -14.91
N VAL A 402 -21.42 -9.16 -14.91
CA VAL A 402 -20.23 -8.52 -14.34
C VAL A 402 -19.31 -8.00 -15.45
N ALA A 403 -18.46 -7.00 -15.16
CA ALA A 403 -17.56 -6.42 -16.15
C ALA A 403 -16.69 -7.46 -16.86
N GLY A 404 -16.10 -8.37 -16.10
CA GLY A 404 -15.25 -9.45 -16.58
C GLY A 404 -14.65 -10.21 -15.40
N LEU A 405 -13.96 -11.31 -15.69
CA LEU A 405 -13.22 -12.08 -14.70
C LEU A 405 -11.73 -12.00 -14.97
N THR A 406 -10.98 -11.88 -13.88
CA THR A 406 -9.56 -12.18 -13.87
C THR A 406 -9.34 -13.70 -13.98
N ARG A 407 -8.14 -14.12 -14.35
CA ARG A 407 -7.75 -15.54 -14.33
C ARG A 407 -7.92 -16.22 -12.97
N ASP A 408 -7.87 -15.44 -11.88
CA ASP A 408 -8.02 -15.93 -10.51
C ASP A 408 -9.51 -16.07 -10.13
N GLY A 409 -10.41 -15.93 -11.10
CA GLY A 409 -11.86 -16.06 -10.94
C GLY A 409 -12.49 -14.90 -10.18
N LYS A 410 -11.83 -13.73 -10.15
CA LYS A 410 -12.33 -12.54 -9.45
C LYS A 410 -12.83 -11.46 -10.41
N TYR A 411 -13.86 -10.73 -10.02
CA TYR A 411 -14.35 -9.54 -10.73
C TYR A 411 -14.13 -8.28 -9.90
N TRP A 412 -14.02 -7.13 -10.58
CA TRP A 412 -13.97 -5.83 -9.91
C TRP A 412 -15.37 -5.38 -9.50
N ALA A 413 -15.55 -5.10 -8.21
CA ALA A 413 -16.83 -4.74 -7.62
C ALA A 413 -16.74 -3.37 -6.92
N PRO A 414 -17.17 -2.28 -7.57
CA PRO A 414 -17.26 -0.99 -6.92
C PRO A 414 -18.17 -1.01 -5.69
N TYR A 415 -17.89 -0.17 -4.70
CA TYR A 415 -18.62 -0.18 -3.43
C TYR A 415 -20.05 0.37 -3.55
N ALA A 416 -20.27 1.37 -4.41
CA ALA A 416 -21.52 2.13 -4.47
C ALA A 416 -22.36 1.87 -5.73
N CYS A 417 -21.82 1.15 -6.70
CA CYS A 417 -22.45 0.88 -7.99
C CYS A 417 -21.94 -0.44 -8.55
N ARG A 418 -22.60 -0.95 -9.59
CA ARG A 418 -22.14 -2.11 -10.36
C ARG A 418 -21.76 -1.72 -11.78
N LEU A 419 -20.76 -2.40 -12.29
CA LEU A 419 -20.45 -2.41 -13.72
C LEU A 419 -21.29 -3.51 -14.36
N ARG A 420 -21.91 -3.24 -15.52
CA ARG A 420 -22.47 -4.31 -16.35
C ARG A 420 -21.46 -4.71 -17.41
N HIS A 421 -21.54 -5.94 -17.89
CA HIS A 421 -20.83 -6.30 -19.11
C HIS A 421 -21.41 -5.51 -20.28
N LEU A 422 -20.55 -4.85 -21.05
CA LEU A 422 -20.88 -4.32 -22.36
C LEU A 422 -20.06 -5.10 -23.38
N SER A 423 -20.73 -5.69 -24.38
CA SER A 423 -20.00 -6.26 -25.51
C SER A 423 -19.29 -5.14 -26.29
N TYR A 424 -18.23 -5.48 -27.00
CA TYR A 424 -17.52 -4.52 -27.84
C TYR A 424 -18.43 -3.95 -28.94
N GLU A 425 -19.35 -4.75 -29.46
CA GLU A 425 -20.37 -4.33 -30.42
C GLU A 425 -21.36 -3.32 -29.81
N GLN A 426 -21.80 -3.57 -28.57
CA GLN A 426 -22.65 -2.64 -27.82
C GLN A 426 -21.93 -1.30 -27.60
N PHE A 427 -20.64 -1.35 -27.26
CA PHE A 427 -19.84 -0.14 -27.12
C PHE A 427 -19.68 0.61 -28.45
N ASN A 428 -19.43 -0.09 -29.56
CA ASN A 428 -19.37 0.55 -30.88
C ASN A 428 -20.66 1.30 -31.22
N ARG A 429 -21.84 0.69 -30.96
CA ARG A 429 -23.16 1.31 -31.12
C ARG A 429 -23.33 2.54 -30.22
N CYS A 430 -23.00 2.41 -28.94
CA CYS A 430 -23.05 3.53 -28.00
C CYS A 430 -22.13 4.68 -28.43
N ALA A 431 -20.89 4.37 -28.78
CA ALA A 431 -19.87 5.35 -29.09
C ALA A 431 -20.15 6.08 -30.42
N SER A 432 -20.66 5.38 -31.43
CA SER A 432 -21.07 6.02 -32.69
C SER A 432 -22.21 7.03 -32.48
N LYS A 433 -23.12 6.76 -31.54
CA LYS A 433 -24.24 7.63 -31.21
C LYS A 433 -23.85 8.82 -30.34
N LYS A 434 -23.05 8.58 -29.29
CA LYS A 434 -22.68 9.63 -28.33
C LYS A 434 -21.45 10.45 -28.74
N TYR A 435 -20.54 9.86 -29.50
CA TYR A 435 -19.20 10.41 -29.76
C TYR A 435 -18.88 10.42 -31.27
N GLY A 436 -19.82 10.93 -32.08
CA GLY A 436 -19.73 10.93 -33.55
C GLY A 436 -18.58 11.76 -34.13
N ARG A 437 -18.02 12.72 -33.40
CA ARG A 437 -16.79 13.46 -33.79
C ARG A 437 -15.52 12.64 -33.53
N GLY A 438 -15.63 11.54 -32.78
CA GLY A 438 -14.55 10.60 -32.52
C GLY A 438 -13.86 10.81 -31.17
N ILE A 439 -12.83 10.00 -30.94
CA ILE A 439 -12.05 9.94 -29.70
C ILE A 439 -10.56 10.07 -30.01
N ASN A 440 -9.85 10.89 -29.25
CA ASN A 440 -8.40 10.91 -29.25
C ASN A 440 -7.86 10.11 -28.05
N LEU A 441 -6.91 9.20 -28.29
CA LEU A 441 -6.25 8.38 -27.26
C LEU A 441 -4.75 8.67 -27.26
N TYR A 442 -4.23 9.20 -26.16
CA TYR A 442 -2.81 9.41 -25.95
C TYR A 442 -2.33 8.47 -24.84
N GLY A 443 -1.35 7.62 -25.10
CA GLY A 443 -0.91 6.68 -24.09
C GLY A 443 0.29 5.83 -24.45
N ASP A 444 0.70 5.04 -23.48
CA ASP A 444 1.79 4.08 -23.59
C ASP A 444 1.32 2.72 -24.14
N SER A 445 2.14 1.71 -23.93
CA SER A 445 1.88 0.32 -24.28
C SER A 445 0.60 -0.26 -23.66
N ASN A 446 0.17 0.16 -22.47
CA ASN A 446 -1.06 -0.35 -21.85
C ASN A 446 -2.30 0.12 -22.63
N ILE A 447 -2.33 1.36 -23.11
CA ILE A 447 -3.38 1.83 -24.02
C ILE A 447 -3.38 1.06 -25.34
N ARG A 448 -2.22 0.65 -25.87
CA ARG A 448 -2.17 -0.18 -27.08
C ARG A 448 -2.78 -1.57 -26.85
N ARG A 449 -2.64 -2.14 -25.66
CA ARG A 449 -3.29 -3.40 -25.27
C ARG A 449 -4.82 -3.22 -25.22
N SER A 450 -5.31 -2.10 -24.67
CA SER A 450 -6.74 -1.74 -24.75
C SER A 450 -7.24 -1.66 -26.20
N ILE A 451 -6.46 -1.03 -27.09
CA ILE A 451 -6.78 -0.92 -28.53
C ILE A 451 -6.86 -2.31 -29.20
N LYS A 452 -5.93 -3.22 -28.91
CA LYS A 452 -6.02 -4.61 -29.43
C LYS A 452 -7.30 -5.30 -28.98
N LYS A 453 -7.70 -5.15 -27.71
CA LYS A 453 -8.99 -5.66 -27.21
C LYS A 453 -10.16 -5.04 -27.97
N PHE A 454 -10.20 -3.72 -28.18
CA PHE A 454 -11.25 -3.06 -28.96
C PHE A 454 -11.31 -3.56 -30.42
N LEU A 455 -10.16 -3.64 -31.10
CA LEU A 455 -10.06 -4.04 -32.51
C LEU A 455 -10.48 -5.50 -32.74
N SER A 456 -10.14 -6.36 -31.79
CA SER A 456 -10.45 -7.79 -31.84
C SER A 456 -11.83 -8.14 -31.29
N HIS A 457 -12.62 -7.15 -30.85
CA HIS A 457 -13.89 -7.38 -30.15
C HIS A 457 -13.73 -8.33 -28.95
N GLY A 458 -12.68 -8.10 -28.16
CA GLY A 458 -12.36 -8.87 -26.96
C GLY A 458 -11.64 -10.20 -27.21
N GLN A 459 -11.45 -10.61 -28.46
CA GLN A 459 -10.88 -11.93 -28.80
C GLN A 459 -9.38 -12.02 -28.54
N TRP A 460 -8.65 -10.90 -28.66
CA TRP A 460 -7.23 -10.86 -28.32
C TRP A 460 -7.02 -11.33 -26.89
N CYS A 461 -6.24 -12.39 -26.70
CA CYS A 461 -5.98 -13.00 -25.41
C CYS A 461 -7.23 -13.44 -24.62
N LYS A 462 -8.28 -13.90 -25.30
CA LYS A 462 -9.44 -14.53 -24.64
C LYS A 462 -9.03 -15.89 -24.06
N ASN A 463 -9.38 -16.16 -22.80
CA ASN A 463 -9.08 -17.42 -22.09
C ASN A 463 -7.60 -17.82 -22.10
N TRP A 464 -6.68 -16.86 -22.11
CA TRP A 464 -5.24 -17.11 -22.24
C TRP A 464 -4.66 -17.97 -21.11
N ASP A 465 -5.27 -17.94 -19.94
CA ASP A 465 -4.92 -18.70 -18.75
C ASP A 465 -5.05 -20.22 -18.96
N GLN A 466 -5.98 -20.66 -19.82
CA GLN A 466 -6.18 -22.07 -20.15
C GLN A 466 -5.08 -22.63 -21.07
N HIS A 467 -4.25 -21.75 -21.63
CA HIS A 467 -3.18 -22.10 -22.56
C HIS A 467 -1.78 -22.04 -21.92
N ILE A 468 -1.69 -21.73 -20.63
CA ILE A 468 -0.42 -21.71 -19.90
C ILE A 468 0.04 -23.15 -19.62
N THR A 469 1.16 -23.56 -20.20
CA THR A 469 1.76 -24.90 -19.99
C THR A 469 2.85 -24.92 -18.92
N SER A 470 3.38 -23.75 -18.54
CA SER A 470 4.50 -23.59 -17.61
C SER A 470 4.13 -22.66 -16.45
N PRO A 471 4.60 -22.88 -15.21
CA PRO A 471 4.35 -21.95 -14.12
C PRO A 471 4.78 -20.52 -14.48
N LEU A 472 3.89 -19.55 -14.30
CA LEU A 472 4.17 -18.13 -14.60
C LEU A 472 5.32 -17.55 -13.77
N LEU A 473 5.63 -18.20 -12.64
CA LEU A 473 6.74 -17.85 -11.76
C LEU A 473 7.52 -19.12 -11.40
N PRO A 474 8.80 -19.22 -11.77
CA PRO A 474 9.68 -20.30 -11.34
C PRO A 474 9.71 -20.40 -9.80
N ASP A 475 9.72 -21.60 -9.23
CA ASP A 475 9.67 -21.80 -7.77
C ASP A 475 10.84 -21.14 -7.02
N ASN A 476 11.99 -21.04 -7.66
CA ASN A 476 13.19 -20.37 -7.14
C ASN A 476 13.13 -18.84 -7.19
N GLU A 477 12.17 -18.26 -7.90
CA GLU A 477 11.92 -16.81 -7.97
C GLU A 477 10.78 -16.37 -7.04
N LYS A 478 10.08 -17.33 -6.42
CA LYS A 478 9.09 -17.03 -5.36
C LYS A 478 9.83 -16.45 -4.16
N PRO A 479 9.43 -15.28 -3.62
CA PRO A 479 9.98 -14.80 -2.37
C PRO A 479 9.77 -15.84 -1.29
N VAL A 480 10.78 -16.06 -0.45
CA VAL A 480 10.71 -16.96 0.72
C VAL A 480 9.85 -16.29 1.79
N ILE A 481 8.55 -16.24 1.52
CA ILE A 481 7.54 -15.92 2.53
C ILE A 481 7.35 -17.23 3.30
N ASN A 482 7.27 -17.18 4.64
CA ASN A 482 7.09 -18.38 5.45
C ASN A 482 5.75 -19.04 5.09
N THR A 483 5.78 -19.98 4.15
CA THR A 483 4.61 -20.60 3.52
C THR A 483 3.91 -21.60 4.43
N SER A 484 4.39 -21.81 5.67
CA SER A 484 3.74 -22.67 6.67
C SER A 484 2.30 -22.25 7.00
N TYR A 485 1.87 -21.06 6.56
CA TYR A 485 0.53 -20.52 6.78
C TYR A 485 -0.31 -20.35 5.51
N MET A 486 0.24 -20.65 4.32
CA MET A 486 -0.48 -20.54 3.05
C MET A 486 -0.89 -21.94 2.59
N VAL A 487 -2.09 -22.36 2.99
CA VAL A 487 -2.73 -23.55 2.43
C VAL A 487 -3.09 -23.25 0.97
N ARG A 488 -2.20 -23.60 0.05
CA ARG A 488 -2.55 -23.73 -1.37
C ARG A 488 -3.57 -24.86 -1.49
N ARG A 489 -4.75 -24.54 -2.00
CA ARG A 489 -5.61 -25.54 -2.63
C ARG A 489 -4.98 -25.89 -3.96
N ASP A 490 -4.20 -26.96 -3.98
CA ASP A 490 -3.78 -27.60 -5.22
C ASP A 490 -5.05 -28.13 -5.92
N GLU A 491 -5.44 -27.50 -7.01
CA GLU A 491 -6.41 -28.06 -7.96
C GLU A 491 -5.65 -28.98 -8.94
N PRO A 492 -6.19 -30.16 -9.29
CA PRO A 492 -5.54 -31.05 -10.24
C PRO A 492 -5.54 -30.45 -11.65
N ALA A 493 -4.37 -30.45 -12.30
CA ALA A 493 -4.24 -30.15 -13.72
C ALA A 493 -5.09 -31.13 -14.54
N ALA A 494 -6.20 -30.64 -15.12
CA ALA A 494 -7.04 -31.42 -16.01
C ALA A 494 -6.64 -31.22 -17.47
N ALA A 495 -6.29 -32.35 -18.09
CA ALA A 495 -6.32 -32.69 -19.52
C ALA A 495 -5.90 -31.63 -20.55
N ALA A 496 -4.65 -31.75 -21.01
CA ALA A 496 -4.16 -31.15 -22.23
C ALA A 496 -5.02 -31.59 -23.44
N ALA A 497 -5.73 -30.63 -24.05
CA ALA A 497 -6.39 -30.82 -25.33
C ALA A 497 -5.36 -30.78 -26.46
N THR A 498 -5.42 -31.77 -27.36
CA THR A 498 -4.62 -31.81 -28.59
C THR A 498 -5.07 -30.71 -29.54
N VAL A 499 -4.25 -29.66 -29.70
CA VAL A 499 -4.49 -28.55 -30.63
C VAL A 499 -4.02 -28.97 -32.03
N ALA A 500 -4.92 -28.86 -33.02
CA ALA A 500 -4.57 -29.04 -34.43
C ALA A 500 -3.67 -27.88 -34.89
N VAL A 501 -2.56 -28.22 -35.55
CA VAL A 501 -1.62 -27.25 -36.11
C VAL A 501 -2.28 -26.56 -37.32
N ASP A 502 -2.71 -25.33 -37.10
CA ASP A 502 -3.29 -24.41 -38.08
C ASP A 502 -2.18 -23.73 -38.91
N ASP A 503 -2.48 -23.32 -40.14
CA ASP A 503 -1.49 -22.88 -41.16
C ASP A 503 -0.80 -21.52 -40.89
N GLY A 504 -1.05 -20.92 -39.72
CA GLY A 504 -0.32 -19.76 -39.19
C GLY A 504 -0.80 -18.39 -39.68
N SER A 505 -1.89 -18.30 -40.46
CA SER A 505 -2.36 -17.04 -41.05
C SER A 505 -3.70 -16.57 -40.47
N TYR A 506 -3.70 -15.55 -39.62
CA TYR A 506 -4.95 -14.92 -39.18
C TYR A 506 -5.63 -14.10 -40.30
N VAL A 507 -6.94 -14.30 -40.48
CA VAL A 507 -7.72 -13.63 -41.55
C VAL A 507 -8.29 -12.27 -41.10
N SER A 508 -8.54 -12.11 -39.80
CA SER A 508 -9.17 -10.92 -39.20
C SER A 508 -8.65 -10.70 -37.78
N PRO A 509 -8.59 -9.44 -37.28
CA PRO A 509 -8.25 -9.17 -35.87
C PRO A 509 -9.24 -9.83 -34.89
N LYS A 510 -10.43 -10.24 -35.35
CA LYS A 510 -11.43 -10.97 -34.57
C LYS A 510 -11.17 -12.48 -34.45
N ASP A 511 -10.21 -13.05 -35.19
CA ASP A 511 -9.94 -14.49 -35.22
C ASP A 511 -8.70 -14.91 -34.40
N TYR A 512 -8.50 -14.29 -33.22
CA TYR A 512 -7.32 -14.58 -32.39
C TYR A 512 -7.31 -16.03 -31.87
N ARG A 513 -6.18 -16.73 -32.02
CA ARG A 513 -5.97 -18.14 -31.63
C ARG A 513 -4.57 -18.34 -31.05
N TYR A 514 -4.43 -19.28 -30.12
CA TYR A 514 -3.14 -19.70 -29.57
C TYR A 514 -2.55 -20.82 -30.43
N THR A 515 -1.52 -20.47 -31.21
CA THR A 515 -0.73 -21.39 -32.05
C THR A 515 0.59 -21.80 -31.40
N GLU A 516 1.09 -21.04 -30.42
CA GLU A 516 2.34 -21.32 -29.70
C GLU A 516 2.32 -20.79 -28.26
N GLU A 517 3.16 -21.36 -27.39
CA GLU A 517 3.25 -20.97 -25.97
C GLU A 517 3.67 -19.50 -25.79
N SER A 518 4.55 -18.97 -26.63
CA SER A 518 5.01 -17.57 -26.55
C SER A 518 3.90 -16.53 -26.67
N GLN A 519 2.78 -16.84 -27.33
CA GLN A 519 1.63 -15.92 -27.42
C GLN A 519 0.96 -15.70 -26.06
N THR A 520 0.94 -16.71 -25.20
CA THR A 520 0.40 -16.57 -23.84
C THR A 520 1.19 -15.55 -23.04
N ARG A 521 2.51 -15.45 -23.28
CA ARG A 521 3.36 -14.43 -22.65
C ARG A 521 2.95 -13.03 -23.04
N SER A 522 2.56 -12.78 -24.29
CA SER A 522 2.03 -11.47 -24.72
C SER A 522 0.73 -11.11 -23.99
N CYS A 523 -0.06 -12.11 -23.59
CA CYS A 523 -1.29 -11.90 -22.83
C CYS A 523 -1.06 -11.46 -21.38
N TYR A 524 -0.01 -11.95 -20.69
CA TYR A 524 0.23 -11.57 -19.29
C TYR A 524 1.39 -10.61 -19.04
N CYS A 525 2.27 -10.41 -20.03
CA CYS A 525 3.45 -9.59 -19.82
C CYS A 525 4.05 -8.91 -21.07
N GLU A 526 4.17 -9.65 -22.17
CA GLU A 526 5.04 -9.20 -23.25
C GLU A 526 4.58 -7.91 -23.93
N ASP A 527 5.52 -7.32 -24.65
CA ASP A 527 5.31 -6.04 -25.29
C ASP A 527 4.15 -6.13 -26.28
N PHE A 528 3.45 -5.03 -26.50
CA PHE A 528 2.32 -4.95 -27.43
C PHE A 528 2.70 -5.42 -28.87
N SER A 529 3.97 -5.69 -29.16
CA SER A 529 4.45 -6.44 -30.32
C SER A 529 4.35 -7.96 -30.14
N GLU A 530 3.46 -8.58 -30.89
CA GLU A 530 3.34 -10.04 -31.03
C GLU A 530 3.86 -10.45 -32.41
N ASN A 531 4.61 -11.54 -32.50
CA ASN A 531 5.15 -12.03 -33.78
C ASN A 531 4.04 -12.36 -34.79
N HIS A 532 2.95 -12.94 -34.29
CA HIS A 532 1.81 -13.37 -35.10
C HIS A 532 0.76 -12.27 -35.31
N TRP A 533 0.88 -11.12 -34.64
CA TRP A 533 -0.07 -10.02 -34.82
C TRP A 533 0.15 -9.36 -36.18
N ASN A 534 -0.90 -9.34 -37.01
CA ASN A 534 -0.82 -8.70 -38.31
C ASN A 534 -0.74 -7.17 -38.15
N ARG A 535 0.45 -6.63 -38.43
CA ARG A 535 0.75 -5.20 -38.32
C ARG A 535 -0.09 -4.32 -39.26
N ALA A 536 -0.71 -4.89 -40.30
CA ALA A 536 -1.62 -4.15 -41.17
C ALA A 536 -2.92 -3.75 -40.46
N TRP A 537 -3.34 -4.45 -39.41
CA TRP A 537 -4.53 -4.07 -38.62
C TRP A 537 -4.20 -2.97 -37.62
N PHE A 538 -3.05 -3.12 -36.97
CA PHE A 538 -2.54 -2.20 -35.98
C PHE A 538 -1.05 -2.47 -35.86
N ASP A 539 -0.21 -1.52 -36.32
CA ASP A 539 1.23 -1.67 -36.16
C ASP A 539 1.62 -1.22 -34.74
N PRO A 540 2.06 -2.13 -33.87
CA PRO A 540 2.45 -1.77 -32.51
C PRO A 540 3.46 -0.60 -32.46
N MET A 541 4.32 -0.49 -33.49
CA MET A 541 5.44 0.43 -33.50
C MET A 541 5.11 1.83 -34.00
N ALA A 542 4.05 2.04 -34.78
CA ALA A 542 3.82 3.39 -35.29
C ALA A 542 3.33 4.32 -34.17
N ARG A 543 3.75 5.57 -34.30
CA ARG A 543 3.42 6.62 -33.32
C ARG A 543 1.96 7.00 -33.38
N ARG A 544 1.35 6.97 -34.56
CA ARG A 544 -0.05 7.35 -34.73
C ARG A 544 -0.81 6.35 -35.58
N PHE A 545 -2.06 6.12 -35.19
CA PHE A 545 -3.05 5.42 -36.00
C PHE A 545 -4.38 6.13 -35.93
N ASP A 546 -5.07 6.17 -37.06
CA ASP A 546 -6.46 6.53 -37.14
C ASP A 546 -7.24 5.24 -37.42
N LEU A 547 -7.98 4.78 -36.42
CA LEU A 547 -8.75 3.54 -36.45
C LEU A 547 -10.24 3.87 -36.60
N VAL A 548 -10.95 3.03 -37.36
CA VAL A 548 -12.41 3.04 -37.42
C VAL A 548 -12.89 1.74 -36.80
N TYR A 549 -13.56 1.85 -35.65
CA TYR A 549 -14.27 0.73 -35.07
C TYR A 549 -15.66 0.71 -35.66
N SER A 550 -16.13 -0.46 -36.08
CA SER A 550 -17.47 -0.63 -36.62
C SER A 550 -18.01 -2.03 -36.38
N ASN A 551 -19.33 -2.12 -36.24
CA ASN A 551 -20.03 -3.39 -36.37
C ASN A 551 -20.29 -3.67 -37.84
N ASN A 552 -20.16 -4.93 -38.25
CA ASN A 552 -20.70 -5.36 -39.55
C ASN A 552 -22.24 -5.43 -39.49
N GLU A 553 -22.88 -5.61 -40.65
CA GLU A 553 -24.35 -5.63 -40.73
C GLU A 553 -24.98 -6.72 -39.85
N THR A 554 -24.35 -7.90 -39.77
CA THR A 554 -24.82 -9.03 -38.95
C THR A 554 -24.73 -8.70 -37.47
N GLU A 555 -23.60 -8.15 -37.00
CA GLU A 555 -23.36 -7.73 -35.63
C GLU A 555 -24.35 -6.62 -35.23
N SER A 556 -24.51 -5.60 -36.08
CA SER A 556 -25.42 -4.49 -35.83
C SER A 556 -26.89 -4.94 -35.75
N LYS A 557 -27.29 -5.90 -36.60
CA LYS A 557 -28.62 -6.53 -36.54
C LYS A 557 -28.79 -7.38 -35.28
N ALA A 558 -27.77 -8.11 -34.86
CA ALA A 558 -27.81 -8.98 -33.68
C ALA A 558 -28.00 -8.18 -32.38
N LEU A 559 -27.55 -6.93 -32.32
CA LEU A 559 -27.77 -6.05 -31.16
C LEU A 559 -29.22 -5.62 -30.99
N GLY A 560 -30.03 -5.62 -32.05
CA GLY A 560 -31.39 -5.07 -32.01
C GLY A 560 -31.42 -3.58 -31.66
N ILE A 561 -32.54 -3.12 -31.09
CA ILE A 561 -32.69 -1.75 -30.59
C ILE A 561 -32.06 -1.65 -29.20
N THR A 562 -31.16 -0.69 -29.04
CA THR A 562 -30.45 -0.44 -27.79
C THR A 562 -30.95 0.82 -27.09
N GLU A 563 -30.56 1.03 -25.83
CA GLU A 563 -30.90 2.22 -25.06
C GLU A 563 -30.25 3.53 -25.60
N TRP A 564 -29.24 3.41 -26.47
CA TRP A 564 -28.55 4.54 -27.09
C TRP A 564 -29.17 4.95 -28.43
N ASP A 565 -30.13 4.17 -28.93
CA ASP A 565 -30.83 4.49 -30.16
C ASP A 565 -31.93 5.52 -29.92
N ASP A 566 -32.07 6.45 -30.86
CA ASP A 566 -33.16 7.43 -30.86
C ASP A 566 -34.50 6.70 -30.86
N LYS A 567 -35.41 7.09 -29.96
CA LYS A 567 -36.77 6.53 -29.93
C LYS A 567 -37.40 6.72 -31.31
N PRO A 568 -37.94 5.66 -31.94
CA PRO A 568 -38.52 5.78 -33.27
C PRO A 568 -39.68 6.79 -33.23
N ALA A 569 -39.60 7.83 -34.05
CA ALA A 569 -40.46 9.01 -33.99
C ALA A 569 -41.97 8.72 -34.14
N ASN A 570 -42.38 7.50 -34.52
CA ASN A 570 -43.77 7.11 -34.75
C ASN A 570 -44.08 5.65 -34.34
N GLY A 571 -43.33 5.07 -33.40
CA GLY A 571 -43.53 3.66 -33.02
C GLY A 571 -43.24 2.65 -34.16
N SER A 572 -42.51 3.08 -35.20
CA SER A 572 -42.04 2.21 -36.28
C SER A 572 -41.15 1.11 -35.70
N THR A 573 -41.44 -0.14 -36.07
CA THR A 573 -40.63 -1.31 -35.76
C THR A 573 -39.51 -1.55 -36.78
N VAL A 574 -39.45 -0.75 -37.86
CA VAL A 574 -38.39 -0.86 -38.86
C VAL A 574 -37.11 -0.33 -38.25
N MET A 575 -36.18 -1.25 -37.95
CA MET A 575 -34.84 -0.90 -37.48
C MET A 575 -34.14 -0.03 -38.53
N PRO A 576 -33.74 1.20 -38.19
CA PRO A 576 -32.82 1.96 -39.02
C PRO A 576 -31.57 1.12 -39.27
N VAL A 577 -30.97 1.20 -40.45
CA VAL A 577 -29.59 0.70 -40.62
C VAL A 577 -28.71 1.62 -39.78
N HIS A 578 -28.17 1.11 -38.68
CA HIS A 578 -27.33 1.90 -37.79
C HIS A 578 -25.89 1.88 -38.31
N ASN A 579 -25.32 3.07 -38.50
CA ASN A 579 -23.89 3.20 -38.72
C ASN A 579 -23.18 3.13 -37.36
N ASP A 580 -22.79 1.93 -36.95
CA ASP A 580 -22.10 1.67 -35.68
C ASP A 580 -20.61 1.99 -35.76
N SER A 581 -20.24 2.97 -36.58
CA SER A 581 -18.86 3.36 -36.81
C SER A 581 -18.49 4.59 -35.98
N PHE A 582 -17.36 4.55 -35.30
CA PHE A 582 -16.74 5.75 -34.73
C PHE A 582 -15.22 5.75 -34.96
N ARG A 583 -14.64 6.94 -34.95
CA ARG A 583 -13.22 7.15 -35.24
C ARG A 583 -12.44 7.29 -33.95
N VAL A 584 -11.27 6.66 -33.92
CA VAL A 584 -10.29 6.82 -32.86
C VAL A 584 -8.94 7.15 -33.43
N SER A 585 -8.42 8.33 -33.11
CA SER A 585 -7.04 8.70 -33.38
C SER A 585 -6.21 8.38 -32.14
N SER A 586 -5.25 7.47 -32.26
CA SER A 586 -4.40 7.08 -31.16
C SER A 586 -2.94 7.46 -31.40
N TYR A 587 -2.37 8.19 -30.46
CA TYR A 587 -0.96 8.55 -30.41
C TYR A 587 -0.25 7.78 -29.29
N LYS A 588 0.87 7.13 -29.62
CA LYS A 588 1.76 6.46 -28.67
C LYS A 588 2.85 7.41 -28.19
N TRP A 589 2.87 7.67 -26.89
CA TRP A 589 4.04 8.23 -26.23
C TRP A 589 4.64 7.24 -25.24
N ASP A 590 5.97 7.21 -25.15
CA ASP A 590 6.70 6.38 -24.18
C ASP A 590 7.06 7.22 -22.93
N GLY A 591 6.12 8.08 -22.50
CA GLY A 591 6.31 9.10 -21.45
C GLY A 591 6.36 10.54 -22.00
N LEU A 592 6.25 11.53 -21.11
CA LEU A 592 6.45 12.95 -21.44
C LEU A 592 7.92 13.35 -21.36
N THR A 593 8.69 12.71 -20.50
CA THR A 593 10.07 13.13 -20.19
C THR A 593 11.13 12.23 -20.81
N TYR A 594 10.78 10.98 -21.11
CA TYR A 594 11.73 9.93 -21.51
C TYR A 594 11.35 9.28 -22.85
N LEU A 595 12.35 8.97 -23.70
CA LEU A 595 12.25 8.19 -24.95
C LEU A 595 11.08 8.49 -25.91
N ASN A 596 10.66 9.76 -26.01
CA ASN A 596 9.63 10.13 -26.97
C ASN A 596 10.22 10.72 -28.25
N ILE A 597 10.30 9.90 -29.29
CA ILE A 597 10.78 10.30 -30.63
C ILE A 597 9.68 9.99 -31.65
N PRO A 598 9.07 11.01 -32.29
CA PRO A 598 9.26 12.45 -32.05
C PRO A 598 8.72 12.88 -30.68
N ASN A 599 9.11 14.06 -30.23
CA ASN A 599 8.74 14.61 -28.93
C ASN A 599 7.21 14.71 -28.77
N TRP A 600 6.71 14.57 -27.54
CA TRP A 600 5.27 14.55 -27.26
C TRP A 600 4.57 15.88 -27.55
N ASP A 601 5.31 16.98 -27.61
CA ASP A 601 4.78 18.31 -27.91
C ASP A 601 4.13 18.39 -29.30
N GLN A 602 4.42 17.43 -30.19
CA GLN A 602 3.76 17.28 -31.48
C GLN A 602 2.52 16.37 -31.44
N ALA A 603 2.30 15.64 -30.35
CA ALA A 603 1.23 14.66 -30.24
C ALA A 603 -0.15 15.30 -30.36
N VAL A 604 -0.44 16.30 -29.51
CA VAL A 604 -1.75 16.95 -29.45
C VAL A 604 -2.06 17.73 -30.73
N PRO A 605 -1.17 18.60 -31.25
CA PRO A 605 -1.47 19.45 -32.41
C PRO A 605 -1.68 18.69 -33.71
N THR A 606 -1.14 17.47 -33.82
CA THR A 606 -1.29 16.67 -35.03
C THR A 606 -2.63 15.94 -35.06
N SER A 607 -3.23 15.61 -33.91
CA SER A 607 -4.49 14.88 -33.82
C SER A 607 -5.69 15.64 -34.42
N PRO A 608 -6.83 14.98 -34.70
CA PRO A 608 -8.06 15.68 -35.03
C PRO A 608 -8.49 16.62 -33.89
N ARG A 609 -8.75 17.88 -34.22
CA ARG A 609 -9.13 18.92 -33.24
C ARG A 609 -10.55 18.76 -32.73
N ASP A 610 -11.48 18.50 -33.65
CA ASP A 610 -12.90 18.35 -33.35
C ASP A 610 -13.21 16.90 -32.98
N VAL A 611 -13.11 16.58 -31.68
CA VAL A 611 -13.48 15.28 -31.11
C VAL A 611 -14.43 15.47 -29.93
N ASP A 612 -15.14 14.42 -29.53
CA ASP A 612 -16.01 14.45 -28.35
C ASP A 612 -15.25 14.07 -27.08
N VAL A 613 -14.23 13.21 -27.19
CA VAL A 613 -13.46 12.70 -26.05
C VAL A 613 -11.97 12.75 -26.36
N ALA A 614 -11.17 13.21 -25.40
CA ALA A 614 -9.72 13.11 -25.41
C ALA A 614 -9.23 12.40 -24.14
N ILE A 615 -8.57 11.25 -24.30
CA ILE A 615 -8.09 10.41 -23.21
C ILE A 615 -6.56 10.50 -23.14
N PHE A 616 -6.05 10.81 -21.96
CA PHE A 616 -4.62 10.91 -21.69
C PHE A 616 -4.21 9.86 -20.65
N SER A 617 -3.32 8.95 -21.03
CA SER A 617 -2.71 7.98 -20.12
C SER A 617 -1.22 8.28 -19.97
N LEU A 618 -0.79 8.51 -18.73
CA LEU A 618 0.54 8.97 -18.38
C LEU A 618 1.03 8.27 -17.11
N GLY A 619 2.29 8.53 -16.73
CA GLY A 619 2.81 8.21 -15.40
C GLY A 619 3.61 6.92 -15.33
N ASN A 620 3.26 5.84 -16.05
CA ASN A 620 4.02 4.59 -15.95
C ASN A 620 5.48 4.72 -16.40
N TRP A 621 5.71 5.29 -17.59
CA TRP A 621 7.05 5.54 -18.12
C TRP A 621 7.76 6.66 -17.37
N ASP A 622 7.06 7.76 -17.12
CA ASP A 622 7.64 8.91 -16.41
C ASP A 622 8.07 8.53 -15.00
N ALA A 623 7.25 7.80 -14.25
CA ALA A 623 7.65 7.25 -12.96
C ALA A 623 8.82 6.27 -13.11
N ALA A 624 8.89 5.44 -14.16
CA ALA A 624 10.00 4.52 -14.32
C ALA A 624 11.36 5.21 -14.63
N PHE A 625 11.39 6.41 -15.21
CA PHE A 625 12.62 6.97 -15.80
C PHE A 625 12.93 8.43 -15.47
N ALA A 626 11.99 9.18 -14.91
CA ALA A 626 12.16 10.61 -14.69
C ALA A 626 11.99 11.02 -13.23
N GLU A 627 12.57 12.16 -12.88
CA GLU A 627 12.32 12.82 -11.61
C GLU A 627 10.92 13.45 -11.61
N LEU A 628 10.31 13.58 -10.43
CA LEU A 628 8.93 14.06 -10.32
C LEU A 628 8.81 15.53 -10.76
N GLU A 629 9.70 16.41 -10.30
CA GLU A 629 9.59 17.84 -10.59
C GLU A 629 9.72 18.18 -12.09
N PRO A 630 10.72 17.67 -12.85
CA PRO A 630 10.75 17.87 -14.30
C PRO A 630 9.52 17.32 -15.01
N PHE A 631 9.03 16.15 -14.59
CA PHE A 631 7.80 15.57 -15.14
C PHE A 631 6.59 16.48 -14.91
N LEU A 632 6.40 17.01 -13.70
CA LEU A 632 5.29 17.91 -13.41
C LEU A 632 5.34 19.22 -14.22
N LYS A 633 6.53 19.72 -14.56
CA LYS A 633 6.68 20.88 -15.48
C LYS A 633 6.21 20.53 -16.89
N ASP A 634 6.48 19.32 -17.36
CA ASP A 634 6.01 18.85 -18.66
C ASP A 634 4.50 18.57 -18.65
N VAL A 635 3.95 18.09 -17.53
CA VAL A 635 2.50 17.99 -17.31
C VAL A 635 1.82 19.36 -17.41
N ASP A 636 2.40 20.41 -16.80
CA ASP A 636 1.87 21.78 -16.93
C ASP A 636 1.91 22.29 -18.37
N ARG A 637 2.99 21.98 -19.10
CA ARG A 637 3.08 22.29 -20.53
C ARG A 637 2.00 21.56 -21.33
N LEU A 638 1.76 20.28 -21.03
CA LEU A 638 0.73 19.48 -21.68
C LEU A 638 -0.66 20.03 -21.40
N ILE A 639 -0.98 20.36 -20.14
CA ILE A 639 -2.28 20.93 -19.74
C ILE A 639 -2.55 22.23 -20.51
N ARG A 640 -1.56 23.11 -20.63
CA ARG A 640 -1.67 24.34 -21.42
C ARG A 640 -1.97 24.03 -22.89
N GLN A 641 -1.24 23.07 -23.48
CA GLN A 641 -1.46 22.67 -24.86
C GLN A 641 -2.85 22.06 -25.09
N ILE A 642 -3.36 21.27 -24.15
CA ILE A 642 -4.72 20.72 -24.17
C ILE A 642 -5.76 21.85 -24.19
N LYS A 643 -5.60 22.86 -23.32
CA LYS A 643 -6.48 24.04 -23.25
C LYS A 643 -6.47 24.88 -24.53
N GLU A 644 -5.31 25.00 -25.18
CA GLU A 644 -5.16 25.76 -26.43
C GLU A 644 -5.73 24.99 -27.64
N PHE A 645 -5.56 23.67 -27.65
CA PHE A 645 -5.94 22.82 -28.78
C PHE A 645 -7.43 22.45 -28.78
N TYR A 646 -7.95 21.93 -27.67
CA TYR A 646 -9.32 21.44 -27.57
C TYR A 646 -10.30 22.52 -27.10
N ASP A 647 -11.50 22.51 -27.68
CA ASP A 647 -12.63 23.22 -27.10
C ASP A 647 -13.17 22.41 -25.91
N LEU A 648 -12.77 22.78 -24.70
CA LEU A 648 -13.15 22.08 -23.46
C LEU A 648 -14.64 22.19 -23.12
N THR A 649 -15.39 23.06 -23.81
CA THR A 649 -16.87 23.08 -23.69
C THR A 649 -17.54 21.97 -24.48
N LYS A 650 -16.83 21.43 -25.49
CA LYS A 650 -17.31 20.38 -26.37
C LYS A 650 -16.55 19.07 -26.23
N THR A 651 -15.32 19.10 -25.72
CA THR A 651 -14.43 17.95 -25.63
C THR A 651 -14.32 17.51 -24.19
N LYS A 652 -14.78 16.29 -23.89
CA LYS A 652 -14.60 15.68 -22.58
C LYS A 652 -13.16 15.19 -22.44
N VAL A 653 -12.44 15.66 -21.42
CA VAL A 653 -11.10 15.18 -21.09
C VAL A 653 -11.20 14.03 -20.09
N ILE A 654 -10.51 12.94 -20.36
CA ILE A 654 -10.36 11.81 -19.45
C ILE A 654 -8.88 11.60 -19.16
N TYR A 655 -8.53 11.46 -17.89
CA TYR A 655 -7.21 11.05 -17.45
C TYR A 655 -7.25 9.57 -17.02
N ARG A 656 -6.54 8.70 -17.75
CA ARG A 656 -6.31 7.31 -17.34
C ARG A 656 -5.10 7.29 -16.43
N THR A 657 -5.31 6.92 -15.17
CA THR A 657 -4.26 6.86 -14.16
C THR A 657 -3.18 5.88 -14.56
N ALA A 658 -1.96 6.08 -14.06
CA ALA A 658 -0.89 5.13 -14.28
C ALA A 658 -1.25 3.77 -13.68
N GLN A 659 -0.89 2.68 -14.34
CA GLN A 659 -1.09 1.37 -13.79
C GLN A 659 -0.26 1.21 -12.53
N TYR A 660 -0.87 0.72 -11.43
CA TYR A 660 -0.12 0.40 -10.22
C TYR A 660 1.00 -0.57 -10.56
N TYR A 661 2.20 -0.21 -10.13
CA TYR A 661 3.36 -1.06 -10.29
C TYR A 661 4.24 -1.04 -9.06
N CYS A 662 4.28 -2.20 -8.44
CA CYS A 662 5.27 -2.63 -7.48
C CYS A 662 5.54 -4.10 -7.82
N CYS A 663 6.56 -4.79 -7.32
CA CYS A 663 7.54 -4.49 -6.30
C CYS A 663 8.82 -5.15 -6.81
N ARG A 664 9.41 -4.56 -7.85
CA ARG A 664 10.37 -5.26 -8.72
C ARG A 664 11.73 -4.58 -8.69
N ILE A 665 12.77 -5.41 -8.74
CA ILE A 665 14.11 -4.98 -9.14
C ILE A 665 14.14 -4.96 -10.67
N ASP A 666 14.43 -3.81 -11.27
CA ASP A 666 14.67 -3.81 -12.71
C ASP A 666 16.00 -4.51 -13.02
N VAL A 667 15.90 -5.79 -13.35
CA VAL A 667 17.02 -6.59 -13.87
C VAL A 667 17.29 -6.35 -15.36
N SER A 668 16.50 -5.49 -16.02
CA SER A 668 16.78 -5.09 -17.39
C SER A 668 17.92 -4.07 -17.43
N GLY A 669 18.64 -3.99 -18.57
CA GLY A 669 19.67 -2.97 -18.78
C GLY A 669 19.15 -1.52 -18.84
N ARG A 670 17.87 -1.27 -18.53
CA ARG A 670 17.24 0.06 -18.57
C ARG A 670 17.19 0.77 -17.21
N THR A 671 17.55 0.09 -16.11
CA THR A 671 17.64 0.67 -14.76
C THR A 671 16.39 1.47 -14.32
N ARG A 672 15.19 0.94 -14.59
CA ARG A 672 13.89 1.56 -14.26
C ARG A 672 13.74 1.74 -12.75
N GLN A 673 13.37 2.93 -12.33
CA GLN A 673 13.06 3.28 -10.94
C GLN A 673 11.59 2.97 -10.65
N VAL A 674 11.31 1.77 -10.15
CA VAL A 674 9.94 1.25 -10.06
C VAL A 674 9.57 0.85 -8.63
N SER A 675 8.74 1.69 -8.01
CA SER A 675 8.14 1.39 -6.72
C SER A 675 6.69 1.91 -6.71
N GLY A 676 5.81 1.20 -5.99
CA GLY A 676 4.45 1.68 -5.73
C GLY A 676 4.45 3.13 -5.21
N PRO A 677 5.22 3.45 -4.17
CA PRO A 677 5.36 4.81 -3.62
C PRO A 677 5.65 5.89 -4.66
N ARG A 678 6.59 5.60 -5.56
CA ARG A 678 6.91 6.53 -6.62
C ARG A 678 5.71 6.73 -7.54
N MET A 679 5.07 5.64 -7.95
CA MET A 679 3.87 5.69 -8.78
C MET A 679 2.78 6.53 -8.12
N ASP A 680 2.55 6.37 -6.82
CA ASP A 680 1.54 7.10 -6.04
C ASP A 680 1.78 8.60 -6.09
N SER A 681 3.04 9.02 -5.91
CA SER A 681 3.43 10.43 -5.90
C SER A 681 3.23 11.06 -7.29
N PHE A 682 3.61 10.35 -8.35
CA PHE A 682 3.38 10.78 -9.73
C PHE A 682 1.88 10.88 -10.04
N GLU A 683 1.14 9.84 -9.69
CA GLU A 683 -0.28 9.73 -10.00
C GLU A 683 -1.12 10.77 -9.25
N GLN A 684 -0.90 10.94 -7.94
CA GLN A 684 -1.64 11.90 -7.12
C GLN A 684 -1.50 13.34 -7.64
N GLU A 685 -0.28 13.74 -8.01
CA GLU A 685 0.00 15.09 -8.52
C GLU A 685 -0.64 15.32 -9.90
N VAL A 686 -0.49 14.37 -10.83
CA VAL A 686 -1.07 14.49 -12.18
C VAL A 686 -2.60 14.49 -12.10
N GLN A 687 -3.17 13.58 -11.32
CA GLN A 687 -4.61 13.49 -11.13
C GLN A 687 -5.18 14.80 -10.57
N THR A 688 -4.51 15.38 -9.56
CA THR A 688 -4.91 16.66 -8.97
C THR A 688 -4.90 17.77 -10.00
N ARG A 689 -3.83 17.89 -10.80
CA ARG A 689 -3.71 18.90 -11.86
C ARG A 689 -4.76 18.72 -12.95
N PHE A 690 -4.95 17.51 -13.47
CA PHE A 690 -5.96 17.23 -14.50
C PHE A 690 -7.40 17.50 -14.00
N LYS A 691 -7.73 17.11 -12.77
CA LYS A 691 -9.04 17.44 -12.15
C LYS A 691 -9.24 18.95 -12.01
N ASN A 692 -8.25 19.65 -11.47
CA ASN A 692 -8.39 21.07 -11.15
C ASN A 692 -8.39 21.94 -12.41
N GLU A 693 -7.46 21.68 -13.33
CA GLU A 693 -7.18 22.52 -14.49
C GLU A 693 -8.01 22.17 -15.73
N LEU A 694 -8.38 20.90 -15.92
CA LEU A 694 -9.09 20.43 -17.12
C LEU A 694 -10.49 19.89 -16.82
N LYS A 695 -10.89 19.82 -15.55
CA LYS A 695 -12.13 19.13 -15.11
C LYS A 695 -12.21 17.71 -15.67
N ALA A 696 -11.06 17.05 -15.75
CA ALA A 696 -10.96 15.73 -16.34
C ALA A 696 -11.69 14.69 -15.49
N ASP A 697 -12.40 13.78 -16.16
CA ASP A 697 -12.85 12.55 -15.52
C ASP A 697 -11.68 11.60 -15.33
N ILE A 698 -11.67 10.86 -14.24
CA ILE A 698 -10.60 9.91 -13.94
C ILE A 698 -11.03 8.50 -14.31
N TRP A 699 -10.28 7.85 -15.18
CA TRP A 699 -10.34 6.41 -15.41
C TRP A 699 -9.26 5.74 -14.56
N ASP A 700 -9.67 5.29 -13.37
CA ASP A 700 -8.72 4.84 -12.34
C ASP A 700 -8.31 3.37 -12.52
N THR A 701 -7.21 3.15 -13.23
CA THR A 701 -6.58 1.83 -13.44
C THR A 701 -5.53 1.49 -12.38
N TYR A 702 -4.97 2.52 -11.73
CA TYR A 702 -4.07 2.40 -10.58
C TYR A 702 -4.71 1.52 -9.48
N THR A 703 -5.90 1.89 -9.01
CA THR A 703 -6.60 1.21 -7.92
C THR A 703 -6.84 -0.28 -8.20
N LEU A 704 -7.01 -0.68 -9.47
CA LEU A 704 -7.22 -2.09 -9.85
C LEU A 704 -5.99 -2.95 -9.54
N GLY A 705 -4.79 -2.42 -9.79
CA GLY A 705 -3.55 -3.14 -9.52
C GLY A 705 -3.17 -3.07 -8.04
N GLU A 706 -3.38 -1.92 -7.40
CA GLU A 706 -3.04 -1.71 -5.99
C GLU A 706 -3.87 -2.60 -5.07
N SER A 707 -5.17 -2.75 -5.36
CA SER A 707 -6.13 -3.52 -4.55
C SER A 707 -5.96 -5.04 -4.63
N ARG A 708 -5.07 -5.54 -5.48
CA ARG A 708 -4.74 -6.95 -5.58
C ARG A 708 -3.97 -7.42 -4.34
N THR A 709 -4.22 -8.67 -3.96
CA THR A 709 -3.38 -9.36 -2.97
C THR A 709 -1.95 -9.50 -3.47
N TRP A 710 -1.01 -9.73 -2.56
CA TRP A 710 0.39 -9.93 -2.93
C TRP A 710 0.59 -11.08 -3.92
N ASP A 711 -0.09 -12.20 -3.71
CA ASP A 711 -0.02 -13.37 -4.58
C ASP A 711 -0.49 -13.08 -6.01
N GLU A 712 -1.48 -12.19 -6.16
CA GLU A 712 -1.97 -11.77 -7.47
C GLU A 712 -1.00 -10.79 -8.16
N LYS A 713 -0.34 -9.93 -7.36
CA LYS A 713 0.66 -8.97 -7.84
C LYS A 713 1.94 -9.65 -8.30
N ILE A 714 2.32 -10.77 -7.68
CA ILE A 714 3.63 -11.42 -7.89
C ILE A 714 3.90 -11.76 -9.36
N ILE A 715 2.86 -12.05 -10.12
CA ILE A 715 3.01 -12.38 -11.55
C ILE A 715 3.28 -11.12 -12.38
N GLY A 716 2.69 -9.98 -12.01
CA GLY A 716 3.02 -8.68 -12.62
C GLY A 716 4.48 -8.28 -12.38
N ILE A 717 5.08 -8.69 -11.26
CA ILE A 717 6.49 -8.41 -10.92
C ILE A 717 7.44 -9.06 -11.91
N THR A 718 7.13 -10.28 -12.38
CA THR A 718 7.95 -10.97 -13.39
C THR A 718 7.96 -10.21 -14.71
N CYS A 719 6.99 -9.34 -14.93
CA CYS A 719 6.88 -8.64 -16.19
C CYS A 719 7.83 -7.44 -16.31
N PRO A 720 8.87 -7.48 -17.18
CA PRO A 720 9.83 -6.39 -17.27
C PRO A 720 9.22 -5.09 -17.79
N SER A 721 8.15 -5.20 -18.57
CA SER A 721 7.48 -4.06 -19.17
C SER A 721 6.38 -3.45 -18.29
N ASN A 722 6.06 -4.06 -17.14
CA ASN A 722 4.93 -3.64 -16.31
C ASN A 722 3.61 -3.56 -17.11
N HIS A 723 3.33 -4.60 -17.88
CA HIS A 723 2.03 -4.72 -18.52
C HIS A 723 1.06 -5.46 -17.63
N VAL A 724 -0.17 -4.98 -17.61
CA VAL A 724 -1.25 -5.72 -16.97
C VAL A 724 -1.70 -6.89 -17.83
N PRO A 725 -2.07 -8.01 -17.19
CA PRO A 725 -2.68 -9.14 -17.88
C PRO A 725 -3.91 -8.75 -18.70
N ALA A 726 -4.14 -9.44 -19.82
CA ALA A 726 -5.17 -9.09 -20.80
C ALA A 726 -6.60 -9.17 -20.24
N ASP A 727 -6.84 -10.01 -19.23
CA ASP A 727 -8.06 -10.08 -18.44
C ASP A 727 -8.28 -8.81 -17.60
N GLN A 728 -7.22 -8.22 -17.04
CA GLN A 728 -7.31 -6.91 -16.38
C GLN A 728 -7.56 -5.78 -17.39
N VAL A 729 -6.89 -5.81 -18.55
CA VAL A 729 -7.12 -4.84 -19.63
C VAL A 729 -8.59 -4.85 -20.08
N ASP A 730 -9.22 -6.03 -20.12
CA ASP A 730 -10.64 -6.15 -20.43
C ASP A 730 -11.50 -5.45 -19.37
N ILE A 731 -11.23 -5.68 -18.08
CA ILE A 731 -11.94 -5.01 -16.98
C ILE A 731 -11.73 -3.48 -17.01
N GLU A 732 -10.51 -3.02 -17.31
CA GLU A 732 -10.22 -1.60 -17.51
C GLU A 732 -11.05 -1.00 -18.64
N ASN A 733 -11.13 -1.69 -19.78
CA ASN A 733 -11.97 -1.29 -20.90
C ASN A 733 -13.44 -1.26 -20.50
N GLN A 734 -13.92 -2.22 -19.73
CA GLN A 734 -15.30 -2.25 -19.26
C GLN A 734 -15.64 -1.07 -18.35
N ILE A 735 -14.70 -0.62 -17.51
CA ILE A 735 -14.85 0.64 -16.74
C ILE A 735 -15.01 1.83 -17.68
N LEU A 736 -14.14 1.93 -18.70
CA LEU A 736 -14.24 2.99 -19.72
C LEU A 736 -15.58 2.95 -20.45
N MET A 737 -15.98 1.78 -20.96
CA MET A 737 -17.21 1.57 -21.70
C MET A 737 -18.43 1.92 -20.85
N ASN A 738 -18.50 1.47 -19.60
CA ASN A 738 -19.58 1.80 -18.68
C ASN A 738 -19.64 3.31 -18.39
N GLY A 739 -18.50 3.95 -18.10
CA GLY A 739 -18.44 5.38 -17.80
C GLY A 739 -18.75 6.30 -18.99
N LEU A 740 -18.66 5.79 -20.22
CA LEU A 740 -19.08 6.49 -21.44
C LEU A 740 -20.55 6.18 -21.82
N CYS A 741 -21.00 4.94 -21.60
CA CYS A 741 -22.28 4.48 -22.14
C CYS A 741 -23.45 4.52 -21.17
N ASN A 742 -23.23 4.37 -19.87
CA ASN A 742 -24.33 4.40 -18.90
C ASN A 742 -24.91 5.81 -18.76
N LEU A 743 -26.23 5.90 -18.58
CA LEU A 743 -27.02 7.14 -18.48
C LEU A 743 -27.43 7.45 -17.04
#